data_AF-A0A963Z1K6-F1
#
_entry.id   AF-A0A963Z1K6-F1
#
_cell.length_a   1.000
_cell.length_b   1.000
_cell.length_c   1.000
_cell.angle_alpha   90.00
_cell.angle_beta   90.00
_cell.angle_gamma   90.00
#
_symmetry.space_group_name_H-M   'P 1'
#
loop_
_entity.id
_entity.type
_entity.pdbx_description
1 polymer ?
#
loop_
_entity_poly.entity_id
_entity_poly.type
_entity_poly.pdbx_seq_one_letter_code
_entity_poly.pdbx_strand_id
1 'polypeptide(L)'
;MIRSLLTGRRFAPLFWCQFFAAFNDNFLKNALLFLILWGAIGAGIHGGEPPHAANVLITLAGAIFILPFFLLSAIGGEMADRYDKALLCQRIKLVEIAVAVLAVLGFLVQSVPILFIALFAFGTLSALFGPVKYGILPDHLPSEALPTANALVEGATFLAIIGGTAAGGFASALPHGRLILAGTVLIFAVLSWLAARQIPPTGESAPSLSIQRNIFASTFSLVRDLKGDRRIWWVALANSWFWLVGAIALGLLPGLIKQSLGGDRETATLALLLFCFGIAAGSLLAARLTGGRVKLMPSVIGTALVGIFMLDLWRVTHSAAGQRDLTTHVFIDLLLISISGGLLAVPTFAALQAWAKPDHRARIVAGANVVGAGAMAIGAILTAALLGAGLGVSLIYGLLGIACLTVAAWMMATQPKQQNHGEATMDMTIFEATAQAARKHGRNSLAAEDATSGSITYKRLLLGAAILGRKLAPLSAAREAVGVLMPNANATMALVLGLVSSGRVPTMLNFTAGAANLLHACRAAKVRTIITSRVFIQKGELEKLIEGLEASPDGERLRIVYLEDIRKQITTVDKLRGILQASRPMAKGRADDTAAIVFTSGSEGVPKGVAISHRNMLANIAQVAARIDFDTSDRIFNVLPMFHSFGLTAGLVLPLFYGLRVFQYPSPLHYKTIPELIRKSGATALIGTDTFLAGYGRQAKPDDFRTLRYVVAGAEPVKAATRALYQEKFGIALLEGYGVTETGPVLALNTPAFSRIGTVGQMLPGIELRLDPVPGIAEGGRLVVRGPNIMLGYLRVDAPGMIEPLVEGWHDTGDIVTIDAEGFITIKGRAKRFAKLGGEMISLQAIDLLAAELWPDAVSVAAAIPDARKGEKVILFTEQTDAERGRFLAFARAQGATELMVPAEIRVIPAVPILGSGKVDFAGVQRLALSSVASGQAA
;
A
#
# COMPACT_ATOMS: atom_id res chain seq x y z
N MET A 1 14.24 -17.95 3.15
CA MET A 1 12.88 -18.06 2.57
C MET A 1 12.62 -19.44 1.96
N ILE A 2 13.35 -19.89 0.93
CA ILE A 2 13.11 -21.19 0.25
C ILE A 2 12.99 -22.38 1.21
N ARG A 3 13.96 -22.55 2.14
CA ARG A 3 13.92 -23.64 3.13
C ARG A 3 12.64 -23.62 3.97
N SER A 4 12.21 -22.43 4.41
CA SER A 4 10.98 -22.24 5.21
C SER A 4 9.72 -22.60 4.42
N LEU A 5 9.66 -22.27 3.12
CA LEU A 5 8.54 -22.66 2.25
C LEU A 5 8.49 -24.19 2.05
N LEU A 6 9.62 -24.82 1.72
CA LEU A 6 9.69 -26.27 1.45
C LEU A 6 9.47 -27.14 2.69
N THR A 7 9.64 -26.60 3.90
CA THR A 7 9.29 -27.29 5.16
C THR A 7 7.94 -26.86 5.73
N GLY A 8 7.32 -25.80 5.18
CA GLY A 8 6.11 -25.21 5.72
C GLY A 8 4.84 -25.95 5.31
N ARG A 9 3.97 -26.25 6.28
CA ARG A 9 2.68 -26.95 6.03
C ARG A 9 1.76 -26.23 5.04
N ARG A 10 1.90 -24.91 4.89
CA ARG A 10 1.08 -24.09 3.98
C ARG A 10 1.53 -24.14 2.52
N PHE A 11 2.74 -24.61 2.21
CA PHE A 11 3.28 -24.64 0.84
C PHE A 11 3.78 -26.02 0.41
N ALA A 12 4.52 -26.73 1.27
CA ALA A 12 5.15 -28.01 0.90
C ALA A 12 4.18 -29.07 0.35
N PRO A 13 2.97 -29.28 0.92
CA PRO A 13 2.00 -30.22 0.36
C PRO A 13 1.57 -29.87 -1.07
N LEU A 14 1.36 -28.58 -1.35
CA LEU A 14 0.98 -28.09 -2.67
C LEU A 14 2.11 -28.26 -3.68
N PHE A 15 3.35 -27.99 -3.27
CA PHE A 15 4.55 -28.20 -4.09
C PHE A 15 4.67 -29.66 -4.56
N TRP A 16 4.57 -30.62 -3.63
CA TRP A 16 4.67 -32.05 -3.95
C TRP A 16 3.47 -32.53 -4.75
N CYS A 17 2.26 -32.06 -4.42
CA CYS A 17 1.07 -32.35 -5.21
C CYS A 17 1.25 -31.93 -6.68
N GLN A 18 1.80 -30.74 -6.93
CA GLN A 18 2.09 -30.24 -8.27
C GLN A 18 3.19 -31.07 -8.96
N PHE A 19 4.27 -31.38 -8.26
CA PHE A 19 5.36 -32.20 -8.81
C PHE A 19 4.85 -33.56 -9.29
N PHE A 20 4.12 -34.29 -8.45
CA PHE A 20 3.61 -35.62 -8.79
C PHE A 20 2.58 -35.57 -9.93
N ALA A 21 1.67 -34.59 -9.91
CA ALA A 21 0.68 -34.43 -10.98
C ALA A 21 1.35 -34.11 -12.32
N ALA A 22 2.26 -33.13 -12.34
CA ALA A 22 2.98 -32.75 -13.57
C ALA A 22 3.87 -33.89 -14.09
N PHE A 23 4.44 -34.70 -13.19
CA PHE A 23 5.22 -35.87 -13.58
C PHE A 23 4.32 -36.87 -14.30
N ASN A 24 3.16 -37.17 -13.73
CA ASN A 24 2.23 -38.15 -14.26
C ASN A 24 1.70 -37.76 -15.65
N ASP A 25 1.32 -36.49 -15.82
CA ASP A 25 0.89 -35.91 -17.09
C ASP A 25 1.94 -36.15 -18.21
N ASN A 26 3.20 -35.83 -17.91
CA ASN A 26 4.28 -35.95 -18.88
C ASN A 26 4.73 -37.40 -19.07
N PHE A 27 4.67 -38.22 -18.02
CA PHE A 27 4.98 -39.65 -18.10
C PHE A 27 3.99 -40.38 -19.00
N LEU A 28 2.68 -40.20 -18.79
CA LEU A 28 1.63 -40.82 -19.61
C LEU A 28 1.74 -40.36 -21.06
N LYS A 29 1.86 -39.04 -21.29
CA LYS A 29 2.01 -38.49 -22.64
C LYS A 29 3.19 -39.13 -23.35
N ASN A 30 4.37 -39.13 -22.74
CA ASN A 30 5.56 -39.68 -23.39
C ASN A 30 5.46 -41.20 -23.57
N ALA A 31 4.99 -41.94 -22.57
CA ALA A 31 4.77 -43.38 -22.69
C ALA A 31 3.82 -43.74 -23.86
N LEU A 32 2.76 -42.94 -24.08
CA LEU A 32 1.90 -43.08 -25.27
C LEU A 32 2.66 -42.81 -26.57
N LEU A 33 3.46 -41.73 -26.64
CA LEU A 33 4.29 -41.44 -27.82
C LEU A 33 5.24 -42.60 -28.14
N PHE A 34 5.84 -43.19 -27.11
CA PHE A 34 6.71 -44.35 -27.27
C PHE A 34 5.95 -45.59 -27.75
N LEU A 35 4.75 -45.84 -27.22
CA LEU A 35 3.89 -46.94 -27.66
C LEU A 35 3.44 -46.79 -29.12
N ILE A 36 3.15 -45.57 -29.57
CA ILE A 36 2.79 -45.25 -30.96
C ILE A 36 3.98 -45.49 -31.90
N LEU A 37 5.18 -45.06 -31.50
CA LEU A 37 6.37 -45.12 -32.34
C LEU A 37 7.02 -46.51 -32.39
N TRP A 38 7.02 -47.25 -31.27
CA TRP A 38 7.80 -48.49 -31.09
C TRP A 38 7.01 -49.69 -30.52
N GLY A 39 5.73 -49.53 -30.16
CA GLY A 39 4.91 -50.63 -29.63
C GLY A 39 4.44 -51.62 -30.70
N ALA A 40 3.91 -52.78 -30.28
CA ALA A 40 3.40 -53.84 -31.18
C ALA A 40 2.28 -53.36 -32.14
N ILE A 41 1.56 -52.30 -31.79
CA ILE A 41 0.57 -51.64 -32.66
C ILE A 41 1.23 -50.67 -33.64
N GLY A 42 2.31 -49.98 -33.24
CA GLY A 42 3.19 -49.30 -34.17
C GLY A 42 3.74 -50.28 -35.21
N ALA A 43 4.14 -51.49 -34.81
CA ALA A 43 4.55 -52.55 -35.73
C ALA A 43 3.42 -53.02 -36.68
N GLY A 44 2.16 -52.99 -36.25
CA GLY A 44 0.98 -53.23 -37.10
C GLY A 44 0.68 -52.11 -38.09
N ILE A 45 1.02 -50.86 -37.75
CA ILE A 45 0.96 -49.69 -38.65
C ILE A 45 2.19 -49.67 -39.60
N HIS A 46 3.35 -50.14 -39.13
CA HIS A 46 4.58 -50.34 -39.92
C HIS A 46 4.47 -51.51 -40.91
N GLY A 47 3.35 -52.23 -40.93
CA GLY A 47 2.94 -53.17 -41.98
C GLY A 47 2.51 -52.48 -43.28
N GLY A 48 3.26 -51.47 -43.74
CA GLY A 48 3.08 -50.86 -45.07
C GLY A 48 2.42 -49.47 -45.13
N GLU A 49 2.00 -48.84 -44.02
CA GLU A 49 1.50 -47.46 -44.06
C GLU A 49 2.61 -46.41 -43.90
N PRO A 50 2.51 -45.24 -44.57
CA PRO A 50 3.58 -44.25 -44.62
C PRO A 50 3.89 -43.61 -43.25
N PRO A 51 5.13 -43.13 -43.01
CA PRO A 51 5.60 -42.47 -41.77
C PRO A 51 4.76 -41.28 -41.28
N HIS A 52 3.80 -40.81 -42.06
CA HIS A 52 2.93 -39.68 -41.74
C HIS A 52 1.87 -40.01 -40.67
N ALA A 53 1.35 -41.24 -40.60
CA ALA A 53 0.30 -41.60 -39.64
C ALA A 53 0.76 -41.49 -38.17
N ALA A 54 1.97 -41.94 -37.86
CA ALA A 54 2.55 -41.84 -36.52
C ALA A 54 2.79 -40.38 -36.09
N ASN A 55 3.29 -39.53 -37.00
CA ASN A 55 3.52 -38.11 -36.73
C ASN A 55 2.21 -37.33 -36.49
N VAL A 56 1.14 -37.71 -37.19
CA VAL A 56 -0.21 -37.16 -36.95
C VAL A 56 -0.70 -37.51 -35.55
N LEU A 57 -0.58 -38.77 -35.13
CA LEU A 57 -0.98 -39.22 -33.79
C LEU A 57 -0.17 -38.52 -32.67
N ILE A 58 1.13 -38.32 -32.86
CA ILE A 58 1.99 -37.60 -31.91
C ILE A 58 1.52 -36.15 -31.73
N THR A 59 1.22 -35.47 -32.85
CA THR A 59 0.72 -34.09 -32.86
C THR A 59 -0.65 -34.00 -32.19
N LEU A 60 -1.54 -34.96 -32.50
CA LEU A 60 -2.86 -35.07 -31.88
C LEU A 60 -2.77 -35.31 -30.37
N ALA A 61 -1.81 -36.10 -29.88
CA ALA A 61 -1.64 -36.33 -28.44
C ALA A 61 -1.32 -35.02 -27.70
N GLY A 62 -0.47 -34.16 -28.28
CA GLY A 62 -0.21 -32.82 -27.76
C GLY A 62 -1.46 -31.95 -27.74
N ALA A 63 -2.21 -31.91 -28.85
CA ALA A 63 -3.42 -31.10 -28.97
C ALA A 63 -4.54 -31.55 -28.02
N ILE A 64 -4.78 -32.87 -27.92
CA ILE A 64 -5.80 -33.45 -27.04
C ILE A 64 -5.52 -33.18 -25.56
N PHE A 65 -4.25 -33.17 -25.16
CA PHE A 65 -3.87 -32.84 -23.79
C PHE A 65 -4.09 -31.35 -23.46
N ILE A 66 -3.86 -30.45 -24.41
CA ILE A 66 -3.97 -28.99 -24.22
C ILE A 66 -5.41 -28.49 -24.35
N LEU A 67 -6.22 -29.11 -25.20
CA LEU A 67 -7.59 -28.69 -25.51
C LEU A 67 -8.46 -28.40 -24.26
N PRO A 68 -8.44 -29.22 -23.19
CA PRO A 68 -9.20 -28.92 -21.98
C PRO A 68 -8.81 -27.62 -21.28
N PHE A 69 -7.58 -27.12 -21.40
CA PHE A 69 -7.19 -25.83 -20.80
C PHE A 69 -7.94 -24.65 -21.44
N PHE A 70 -8.25 -24.74 -22.73
CA PHE A 70 -9.04 -23.72 -23.42
C PHE A 70 -10.53 -23.80 -23.05
N LEU A 71 -11.06 -25.01 -22.85
CA LEU A 71 -12.49 -25.25 -22.62
C LEU A 71 -12.89 -25.19 -21.15
N LEU A 72 -12.09 -25.73 -20.24
CA LEU A 72 -12.53 -26.05 -18.87
C LEU A 72 -11.80 -25.25 -17.78
N SER A 73 -10.73 -24.54 -18.11
CA SER A 73 -10.01 -23.69 -17.15
C SER A 73 -10.94 -22.65 -16.52
N ALA A 74 -11.87 -22.10 -17.31
CA ALA A 74 -12.88 -21.14 -16.87
C ALA A 74 -13.78 -21.67 -15.73
N ILE A 75 -14.35 -22.86 -15.94
CA ILE A 75 -15.15 -23.57 -14.93
C ILE A 75 -14.28 -23.91 -13.71
N GLY A 76 -13.03 -24.33 -13.92
CA GLY A 76 -12.08 -24.57 -12.83
C GLY A 76 -11.86 -23.34 -11.94
N GLY A 77 -11.76 -22.14 -12.55
CA GLY A 77 -11.66 -20.88 -11.83
C GLY A 77 -12.92 -20.55 -11.01
N GLU A 78 -14.11 -20.72 -11.60
CA GLU A 78 -15.38 -20.53 -10.90
C GLU A 78 -15.56 -21.50 -9.74
N MET A 79 -15.20 -22.77 -9.93
CA MET A 79 -15.23 -23.78 -8.86
C MET A 79 -14.25 -23.45 -7.73
N ALA A 80 -13.06 -22.95 -8.08
CA ALA A 80 -12.00 -22.62 -7.11
C ALA A 80 -12.29 -21.35 -6.30
N ASP A 81 -13.00 -20.37 -6.87
CA ASP A 81 -13.47 -19.21 -6.09
C ASP A 81 -14.70 -19.58 -5.24
N ARG A 82 -15.60 -20.44 -5.74
CA ARG A 82 -16.84 -20.83 -5.04
C ARG A 82 -16.60 -21.76 -3.85
N TYR A 83 -15.81 -22.82 -4.04
CA TYR A 83 -15.58 -23.85 -3.03
C TYR A 83 -14.22 -23.68 -2.36
N ASP A 84 -14.01 -24.33 -1.20
CA ASP A 84 -12.69 -24.41 -0.57
C ASP A 84 -11.67 -25.03 -1.54
N LYS A 85 -10.58 -24.29 -1.80
CA LYS A 85 -9.56 -24.65 -2.79
C LYS A 85 -8.81 -25.93 -2.40
N ALA A 86 -8.56 -26.17 -1.12
CA ALA A 86 -7.89 -27.38 -0.65
C ALA A 86 -8.79 -28.60 -0.82
N LEU A 87 -10.08 -28.49 -0.47
CA LEU A 87 -11.04 -29.59 -0.66
C LEU A 87 -11.27 -29.89 -2.15
N LEU A 88 -11.37 -28.86 -2.98
CA LEU A 88 -11.48 -29.02 -4.43
C LEU A 88 -10.24 -29.71 -5.02
N CYS A 89 -9.04 -29.30 -4.59
CA CYS A 89 -7.78 -29.97 -4.95
C CYS A 89 -7.83 -31.47 -4.62
N GLN A 90 -8.21 -31.83 -3.39
CA GLN A 90 -8.28 -33.22 -2.94
C GLN A 90 -9.25 -34.06 -3.80
N ARG A 91 -10.41 -33.49 -4.15
CA ARG A 91 -11.40 -34.16 -5.00
C ARG A 91 -10.90 -34.36 -6.43
N ILE A 92 -10.28 -33.33 -7.02
CA ILE A 92 -9.67 -33.45 -8.36
C ILE A 92 -8.61 -34.55 -8.37
N LYS A 93 -7.74 -34.59 -7.35
CA LYS A 93 -6.67 -35.61 -7.26
C LYS A 93 -7.17 -37.00 -6.92
N LEU A 94 -8.32 -37.13 -6.25
CA LEU A 94 -8.98 -38.42 -6.08
C LEU A 94 -9.49 -38.96 -7.43
N VAL A 95 -10.10 -38.11 -8.26
CA VAL A 95 -10.55 -38.48 -9.61
C VAL A 95 -9.36 -38.84 -10.51
N GLU A 96 -8.20 -38.21 -10.31
CA GLU A 96 -6.97 -38.55 -11.03
C GLU A 96 -6.57 -40.02 -10.88
N ILE A 97 -6.84 -40.66 -9.73
CA ILE A 97 -6.57 -42.09 -9.54
C ILE A 97 -7.46 -42.94 -10.46
N ALA A 98 -8.72 -42.58 -10.66
CA ALA A 98 -9.60 -43.29 -11.58
C ALA A 98 -9.13 -43.14 -13.04
N VAL A 99 -8.66 -41.94 -13.41
CA VAL A 99 -8.06 -41.70 -14.75
C VAL A 99 -6.74 -42.46 -14.91
N ALA A 100 -5.93 -42.55 -13.85
CA ALA A 100 -4.72 -43.37 -13.82
C ALA A 100 -5.04 -44.86 -14.06
N VAL A 101 -6.10 -45.40 -13.44
CA VAL A 101 -6.57 -46.77 -13.70
C VAL A 101 -6.98 -46.96 -15.16
N LEU A 102 -7.65 -45.98 -15.77
CA LEU A 102 -7.97 -46.01 -17.21
C LEU A 102 -6.70 -46.05 -18.08
N ALA A 103 -5.67 -45.26 -17.73
CA ALA A 103 -4.38 -45.30 -18.40
C ALA A 103 -3.68 -46.66 -18.22
N VAL A 104 -3.73 -47.25 -17.02
CA VAL A 104 -3.23 -48.60 -16.74
C VAL A 104 -3.90 -49.62 -17.66
N LEU A 105 -5.23 -49.59 -17.77
CA LEU A 105 -5.97 -50.47 -18.68
C LEU A 105 -5.48 -50.27 -20.13
N GLY A 106 -5.32 -49.01 -20.57
CA GLY A 106 -4.78 -48.67 -21.88
C GLY A 106 -3.39 -49.27 -22.15
N PHE A 107 -2.48 -49.28 -21.17
CA PHE A 107 -1.16 -49.90 -21.30
C PHE A 107 -1.21 -51.43 -21.31
N LEU A 108 -2.06 -52.03 -20.46
CA LEU A 108 -2.19 -53.48 -20.34
C LEU A 108 -2.82 -54.10 -21.59
N VAL A 109 -3.90 -53.50 -22.10
CA VAL A 109 -4.58 -53.94 -23.33
C VAL A 109 -3.95 -53.37 -24.60
N GLN A 110 -2.93 -52.54 -24.46
CA GLN A 110 -2.24 -51.81 -25.55
C GLN A 110 -3.19 -50.94 -26.39
N SER A 111 -4.27 -50.38 -25.87
CA SER A 111 -5.21 -49.61 -26.68
C SER A 111 -4.82 -48.14 -26.78
N VAL A 112 -4.35 -47.72 -27.96
CA VAL A 112 -4.06 -46.32 -28.28
C VAL A 112 -5.29 -45.43 -28.05
N PRO A 113 -6.51 -45.76 -28.53
CA PRO A 113 -7.72 -44.98 -28.22
C PRO A 113 -7.97 -44.79 -26.73
N ILE A 114 -7.82 -45.85 -25.90
CA ILE A 114 -8.01 -45.74 -24.45
C ILE A 114 -6.98 -44.78 -23.83
N LEU A 115 -5.73 -44.84 -24.27
CA LEU A 115 -4.68 -43.94 -23.80
C LEU A 115 -4.91 -42.49 -24.23
N PHE A 116 -5.51 -42.25 -25.41
CA PHE A 116 -5.94 -40.91 -25.82
C PHE A 116 -7.09 -40.37 -24.96
N ILE A 117 -8.07 -41.23 -24.60
CA ILE A 117 -9.14 -40.86 -23.66
C ILE A 117 -8.55 -40.54 -22.29
N ALA A 118 -7.63 -41.36 -21.80
CA ALA A 118 -6.93 -41.11 -20.53
C ALA A 118 -6.13 -39.80 -20.59
N LEU A 119 -5.42 -39.53 -21.69
CA LEU A 119 -4.66 -38.29 -21.88
C LEU A 119 -5.56 -37.04 -21.90
N PHE A 120 -6.72 -37.11 -22.55
CA PHE A 120 -7.72 -36.04 -22.52
C PHE A 120 -8.26 -35.81 -21.09
N ALA A 121 -8.51 -36.88 -20.36
CA ALA A 121 -8.99 -36.81 -18.98
C ALA A 121 -7.93 -36.23 -18.03
N PHE A 122 -6.65 -36.59 -18.18
CA PHE A 122 -5.54 -35.94 -17.46
C PHE A 122 -5.45 -34.45 -17.81
N GLY A 123 -5.53 -34.09 -19.10
CA GLY A 123 -5.59 -32.68 -19.52
C GLY A 123 -6.75 -31.92 -18.88
N THR A 124 -7.92 -32.56 -18.74
CA THR A 124 -9.09 -32.00 -18.05
C THR A 124 -8.83 -31.75 -16.58
N LEU A 125 -8.25 -32.72 -15.87
CA LEU A 125 -7.91 -32.56 -14.45
C LEU A 125 -6.86 -31.47 -14.23
N SER A 126 -5.88 -31.36 -15.12
CA SER A 126 -4.85 -30.31 -15.05
C SER A 126 -5.40 -28.92 -15.38
N ALA A 127 -6.37 -28.81 -16.29
CA ALA A 127 -7.10 -27.58 -16.56
C ALA A 127 -7.94 -27.11 -15.35
N LEU A 128 -8.57 -28.04 -14.63
CA LEU A 128 -9.33 -27.73 -13.41
C LEU A 128 -8.42 -27.42 -12.21
N PHE A 129 -7.26 -28.08 -12.12
CA PHE A 129 -6.30 -27.89 -11.02
C PHE A 129 -5.48 -26.60 -11.14
N GLY A 130 -5.23 -26.11 -12.35
CA GLY A 130 -4.45 -24.89 -12.60
C GLY A 130 -4.92 -23.66 -11.80
N PRO A 131 -6.20 -23.27 -11.88
CA PRO A 131 -6.74 -22.15 -11.09
C PRO A 131 -6.64 -22.36 -9.58
N VAL A 132 -6.78 -23.59 -9.11
CA VAL A 132 -6.72 -23.95 -7.68
C VAL A 132 -5.32 -23.73 -7.12
N LYS A 133 -4.29 -24.32 -7.76
CA LYS A 133 -2.92 -24.29 -7.21
C LYS A 133 -2.31 -22.90 -7.15
N TYR A 134 -2.68 -22.02 -8.07
CA TYR A 134 -2.18 -20.64 -8.10
C TYR A 134 -3.09 -19.67 -7.34
N GLY A 135 -4.38 -19.99 -7.24
CA GLY A 135 -5.33 -19.22 -6.43
C GLY A 135 -5.11 -19.40 -4.93
N ILE A 136 -4.64 -20.58 -4.49
CA ILE A 136 -4.43 -20.90 -3.06
C ILE A 136 -3.14 -20.29 -2.49
N LEU A 137 -2.14 -19.99 -3.33
CA LEU A 137 -0.84 -19.48 -2.86
C LEU A 137 -0.96 -18.18 -2.06
N PRO A 138 -1.69 -17.15 -2.52
CA PRO A 138 -1.82 -15.91 -1.76
C PRO A 138 -2.84 -15.98 -0.63
N ASP A 139 -3.58 -17.08 -0.51
CA ASP A 139 -4.42 -17.37 0.67
C ASP A 139 -3.53 -17.92 1.82
N HIS A 140 -2.45 -18.61 1.48
CA HIS A 140 -1.53 -19.25 2.42
C HIS A 140 -0.28 -18.44 2.76
N LEU A 141 0.16 -17.59 1.83
CA LEU A 141 1.45 -16.91 1.87
C LEU A 141 1.28 -15.39 1.73
N PRO A 142 2.12 -14.60 2.42
CA PRO A 142 2.14 -13.15 2.21
C PRO A 142 2.61 -12.82 0.78
N SER A 143 2.19 -11.66 0.27
CA SER A 143 2.52 -11.17 -1.08
C SER A 143 4.01 -11.19 -1.39
N GLU A 144 4.86 -11.03 -0.37
CA GLU A 144 6.31 -11.03 -0.52
C GLU A 144 6.91 -12.41 -0.83
N ALA A 145 6.25 -13.48 -0.38
CA ALA A 145 6.68 -14.85 -0.64
C ALA A 145 6.22 -15.37 -2.00
N LEU A 146 5.27 -14.70 -2.67
CA LEU A 146 4.66 -15.17 -3.92
C LEU A 146 5.65 -15.36 -5.08
N PRO A 147 6.59 -14.44 -5.36
CA PRO A 147 7.56 -14.67 -6.44
C PRO A 147 8.41 -15.93 -6.21
N THR A 148 8.84 -16.15 -4.96
CA THR A 148 9.63 -17.34 -4.59
C THR A 148 8.79 -18.61 -4.63
N ALA A 149 7.54 -18.56 -4.15
CA ALA A 149 6.62 -19.68 -4.21
C ALA A 149 6.30 -20.09 -5.66
N ASN A 150 6.00 -19.13 -6.54
CA ASN A 150 5.78 -19.39 -7.96
C ASN A 150 7.02 -19.97 -8.63
N ALA A 151 8.21 -19.43 -8.36
CA ALA A 151 9.45 -19.99 -8.90
C ALA A 151 9.69 -21.44 -8.48
N LEU A 152 9.36 -21.81 -7.24
CA LEU A 152 9.47 -23.19 -6.76
C LEU A 152 8.41 -24.10 -7.43
N VAL A 153 7.17 -23.64 -7.58
CA VAL A 153 6.11 -24.39 -8.28
C VAL A 153 6.44 -24.61 -9.75
N GLU A 154 6.98 -23.59 -10.43
CA GLU A 154 7.46 -23.71 -11.80
C GLU A 154 8.67 -24.66 -11.90
N GLY A 155 9.67 -24.49 -11.05
CA GLY A 155 10.84 -25.37 -11.00
C GLY A 155 10.45 -26.84 -10.79
N ALA A 156 9.50 -27.10 -9.87
CA ALA A 156 8.94 -28.43 -9.69
C ALA A 156 8.28 -28.98 -10.95
N THR A 157 7.54 -28.13 -11.68
CA THR A 157 6.87 -28.52 -12.93
C THR A 157 7.88 -28.89 -14.01
N PHE A 158 8.96 -28.12 -14.19
CA PHE A 158 10.00 -28.46 -15.17
C PHE A 158 10.80 -29.70 -14.79
N LEU A 159 11.16 -29.86 -13.51
CA LEU A 159 11.78 -31.09 -13.02
C LEU A 159 10.88 -32.31 -13.24
N ALA A 160 9.57 -32.15 -13.06
CA ALA A 160 8.59 -33.20 -13.30
C ALA A 160 8.42 -33.51 -14.79
N ILE A 161 8.46 -32.51 -15.68
CA ILE A 161 8.47 -32.71 -17.14
C ILE A 161 9.69 -33.51 -17.57
N ILE A 162 10.89 -33.13 -17.09
CA ILE A 162 12.14 -33.85 -17.33
C ILE A 162 12.02 -35.30 -16.87
N GLY A 163 11.66 -35.49 -15.60
CA GLY A 163 11.56 -36.79 -14.97
C GLY A 163 10.54 -37.69 -15.67
N GLY A 164 9.35 -37.17 -15.95
CA GLY A 164 8.27 -37.92 -16.60
C GLY A 164 8.63 -38.30 -18.04
N THR A 165 9.26 -37.40 -18.79
CA THR A 165 9.71 -37.66 -20.16
C THR A 165 10.78 -38.74 -20.19
N ALA A 166 11.81 -38.63 -19.35
CA ALA A 166 12.90 -39.60 -19.28
C ALA A 166 12.41 -40.97 -18.77
N ALA A 167 11.63 -40.97 -17.68
CA ALA A 167 11.10 -42.20 -17.10
C ALA A 167 10.12 -42.92 -18.04
N GLY A 168 9.26 -42.18 -18.76
CA GLY A 168 8.33 -42.76 -19.73
C GLY A 168 9.05 -43.46 -20.88
N GLY A 169 10.13 -42.86 -21.39
CA GLY A 169 10.97 -43.46 -22.42
C GLY A 169 11.74 -44.67 -21.93
N PHE A 170 12.39 -44.58 -20.77
CA PHE A 170 13.16 -45.67 -20.19
C PHE A 170 12.27 -46.87 -19.82
N ALA A 171 11.15 -46.63 -19.14
CA ALA A 171 10.21 -47.67 -18.75
C ALA A 171 9.65 -48.42 -19.97
N SER A 172 9.45 -47.73 -21.09
CA SER A 172 8.97 -48.35 -22.34
C SER A 172 10.01 -49.26 -23.01
N ALA A 173 11.30 -49.07 -22.72
CA ALA A 173 12.40 -49.84 -23.31
C ALA A 173 12.77 -51.10 -22.51
N LEU A 174 12.29 -51.24 -21.27
CA LEU A 174 12.64 -52.36 -20.40
C LEU A 174 11.79 -53.63 -20.66
N PRO A 175 12.34 -54.84 -20.37
CA PRO A 175 11.54 -56.06 -20.29
C PRO A 175 10.42 -55.86 -19.25
N HIS A 176 9.18 -56.22 -19.60
CA HIS A 176 7.98 -55.95 -18.77
C HIS A 176 7.62 -54.46 -18.61
N GLY A 177 8.11 -53.59 -19.48
CA GLY A 177 7.87 -52.14 -19.44
C GLY A 177 6.41 -51.73 -19.25
N ARG A 178 5.46 -52.50 -19.78
CA ARG A 178 4.00 -52.29 -19.59
C ARG A 178 3.58 -52.27 -18.11
N LEU A 179 4.10 -53.18 -17.30
CA LEU A 179 3.78 -53.24 -15.86
C LEU A 179 4.45 -52.09 -15.10
N ILE A 180 5.65 -51.71 -15.51
CA ILE A 180 6.38 -50.57 -14.93
C ILE A 180 5.63 -49.26 -15.24
N LEU A 181 5.17 -49.08 -16.48
CA LEU A 181 4.35 -47.94 -16.90
C LEU A 181 3.04 -47.88 -16.09
N ALA A 182 2.33 -49.01 -16.00
CA ALA A 182 1.09 -49.12 -15.24
C ALA A 182 1.29 -48.79 -13.74
N GLY A 183 2.29 -49.38 -13.10
CA GLY A 183 2.60 -49.15 -11.69
C GLY A 183 3.01 -47.70 -11.43
N THR A 184 3.84 -47.12 -12.28
CA THR A 184 4.34 -45.74 -12.10
C THR A 184 3.21 -44.72 -12.18
N VAL A 185 2.32 -44.82 -13.17
CA VAL A 185 1.18 -43.90 -13.31
C VAL A 185 0.26 -43.93 -12.08
N LEU A 186 -0.02 -45.13 -11.56
CA LEU A 186 -0.86 -45.29 -10.39
C LEU A 186 -0.20 -44.78 -9.11
N ILE A 187 1.09 -45.10 -8.90
CA ILE A 187 1.85 -44.64 -7.73
C ILE A 187 1.88 -43.11 -7.66
N PHE A 188 2.19 -42.44 -8.77
CA PHE A 188 2.28 -40.97 -8.79
C PHE A 188 0.91 -40.29 -8.61
N ALA A 189 -0.18 -40.88 -9.14
CA ALA A 189 -1.54 -40.39 -8.87
C ALA A 189 -1.90 -40.50 -7.37
N VAL A 190 -1.57 -41.62 -6.73
CA VAL A 190 -1.79 -41.82 -5.28
C VAL A 190 -0.94 -40.86 -4.46
N LEU A 191 0.34 -40.67 -4.80
CA LEU A 191 1.21 -39.71 -4.13
C LEU A 191 0.71 -38.27 -4.27
N SER A 192 0.21 -37.89 -5.46
CA SER A 192 -0.40 -36.58 -5.67
C SER A 192 -1.62 -36.36 -4.76
N TRP A 193 -2.50 -37.36 -4.65
CA TRP A 193 -3.65 -37.31 -3.75
C TRP A 193 -3.26 -37.26 -2.26
N LEU A 194 -2.27 -38.05 -1.83
CA LEU A 194 -1.75 -38.02 -0.45
C LEU A 194 -1.14 -36.66 -0.09
N ALA A 195 -0.46 -36.01 -1.04
CA ALA A 195 0.04 -34.66 -0.89
C ALA A 195 -1.11 -33.63 -0.82
N ALA A 196 -2.12 -33.77 -1.68
CA ALA A 196 -3.31 -32.90 -1.70
C ALA A 196 -4.08 -32.92 -0.37
N ARG A 197 -4.18 -34.08 0.28
CA ARG A 197 -4.85 -34.23 1.60
C ARG A 197 -4.17 -33.46 2.73
N GLN A 198 -2.89 -33.15 2.57
CA GLN A 198 -2.12 -32.42 3.57
C GLN A 198 -2.20 -30.90 3.36
N ILE A 199 -2.83 -30.43 2.28
CA ILE A 199 -3.06 -29.00 2.03
C ILE A 199 -4.10 -28.50 3.05
N PRO A 200 -3.77 -27.49 3.88
CA PRO A 200 -4.72 -26.95 4.84
C PRO A 200 -5.87 -26.20 4.15
N PRO A 201 -7.08 -26.20 4.73
CA PRO A 201 -8.24 -25.49 4.18
C PRO A 201 -8.08 -23.97 4.26
N THR A 202 -8.70 -23.27 3.31
CA THR A 202 -8.64 -21.80 3.16
C THR A 202 -9.99 -21.11 3.35
N GLY A 203 -11.08 -21.87 3.39
CA GLY A 203 -12.45 -21.33 3.29
C GLY A 203 -12.85 -21.00 1.85
N GLU A 204 -14.09 -20.55 1.70
CA GLU A 204 -14.71 -20.18 0.42
C GLU A 204 -14.48 -18.70 0.11
N SER A 205 -14.02 -18.38 -1.11
CA SER A 205 -13.73 -16.99 -1.49
C SER A 205 -14.96 -16.25 -2.05
N ALA A 206 -15.91 -16.97 -2.66
CA ALA A 206 -17.14 -16.42 -3.20
C ALA A 206 -18.33 -17.43 -3.05
N PRO A 207 -18.89 -17.62 -1.84
CA PRO A 207 -19.92 -18.63 -1.58
C PRO A 207 -21.19 -18.49 -2.44
N SER A 208 -21.55 -17.25 -2.77
CA SER A 208 -22.74 -16.92 -3.55
C SER A 208 -22.54 -17.03 -5.08
N LEU A 209 -21.35 -17.44 -5.54
CA LEU A 209 -21.05 -17.55 -6.97
C LEU A 209 -21.80 -18.72 -7.59
N SER A 210 -22.57 -18.46 -8.65
CA SER A 210 -23.16 -19.51 -9.48
C SER A 210 -22.17 -19.95 -10.56
N ILE A 211 -21.84 -21.25 -10.62
CA ILE A 211 -21.00 -21.81 -11.68
C ILE A 211 -21.82 -21.83 -12.98
N GLN A 212 -21.28 -21.24 -14.05
CA GLN A 212 -21.93 -21.23 -15.36
C GLN A 212 -21.87 -22.62 -16.01
N ARG A 213 -23.03 -23.08 -16.51
CA ARG A 213 -23.12 -24.35 -17.23
C ARG A 213 -22.61 -24.26 -18.67
N ASN A 214 -22.58 -23.05 -19.25
CA ASN A 214 -22.12 -22.84 -20.61
C ASN A 214 -20.63 -22.48 -20.60
N ILE A 215 -19.81 -23.41 -21.10
CA ILE A 215 -18.35 -23.28 -21.21
C ILE A 215 -17.94 -22.00 -21.95
N PHE A 216 -18.55 -21.73 -23.11
CA PHE A 216 -18.17 -20.58 -23.93
C PHE A 216 -18.55 -19.25 -23.27
N ALA A 217 -19.73 -19.20 -22.63
CA ALA A 217 -20.16 -18.02 -21.89
C ALA A 217 -19.28 -17.75 -20.67
N SER A 218 -18.89 -18.81 -19.94
CA SER A 218 -17.95 -18.73 -18.81
C SER A 218 -16.59 -18.19 -19.27
N THR A 219 -16.02 -18.77 -20.33
CA THR A 219 -14.76 -18.34 -20.92
C THR A 219 -14.80 -16.88 -21.40
N PHE A 220 -15.87 -16.46 -22.10
CA PHE A 220 -16.01 -15.09 -22.58
C PHE A 220 -16.16 -14.09 -21.42
N SER A 221 -16.95 -14.43 -20.39
CA SER A 221 -17.10 -13.59 -19.20
C SER A 221 -15.76 -13.40 -18.50
N LEU A 222 -14.98 -14.46 -18.35
CA LEU A 222 -13.66 -14.42 -17.74
C LEU A 222 -12.66 -13.53 -18.48
N VAL A 223 -12.60 -13.66 -19.80
CA VAL A 223 -11.73 -12.81 -20.64
C VAL A 223 -12.18 -11.35 -20.56
N ARG A 224 -13.49 -11.09 -20.47
CA ARG A 224 -14.03 -9.74 -20.26
C ARG A 224 -13.63 -9.19 -18.89
N ASP A 225 -13.71 -10.00 -17.82
CA ASP A 225 -13.30 -9.60 -16.47
C ASP A 225 -11.80 -9.28 -16.41
N LEU A 226 -10.97 -10.07 -17.09
CA LEU A 226 -9.54 -9.81 -17.29
C LEU A 226 -9.28 -8.46 -17.96
N LYS A 227 -10.03 -8.13 -19.01
CA LYS A 227 -9.92 -6.84 -19.71
C LYS A 227 -10.44 -5.66 -18.89
N GLY A 228 -11.22 -5.92 -17.83
CA GLY A 228 -11.74 -4.91 -16.92
C GLY A 228 -10.67 -4.19 -16.09
N ASP A 229 -9.57 -4.87 -15.75
CA ASP A 229 -8.39 -4.26 -15.13
C ASP A 229 -7.22 -4.25 -16.13
N ARG A 230 -6.87 -3.05 -16.60
CA ARG A 230 -5.78 -2.84 -17.57
C ARG A 230 -4.43 -3.41 -17.11
N ARG A 231 -4.15 -3.45 -15.81
CA ARG A 231 -2.90 -4.02 -15.27
C ARG A 231 -2.90 -5.53 -15.36
N ILE A 232 -4.02 -6.16 -14.95
CA ILE A 232 -4.20 -7.62 -15.00
C ILE A 232 -4.18 -8.11 -16.44
N TRP A 233 -4.88 -7.42 -17.35
CA TRP A 233 -4.83 -7.71 -18.78
C TRP A 233 -3.41 -7.65 -19.35
N TRP A 234 -2.65 -6.62 -18.96
CA TRP A 234 -1.27 -6.46 -19.42
C TRP A 234 -0.37 -7.63 -18.98
N VAL A 235 -0.43 -8.03 -17.70
CA VAL A 235 0.40 -9.15 -17.20
C VAL A 235 -0.08 -10.49 -17.75
N ALA A 236 -1.38 -10.65 -18.02
CA ALA A 236 -1.91 -11.84 -18.69
C ALA A 236 -1.37 -11.98 -20.13
N LEU A 237 -1.29 -10.88 -20.88
CA LEU A 237 -0.68 -10.88 -22.22
C LEU A 237 0.81 -11.19 -22.17
N ALA A 238 1.55 -10.56 -21.24
CA ALA A 238 2.98 -10.81 -21.08
C ALA A 238 3.28 -12.28 -20.69
N ASN A 239 2.48 -12.84 -19.78
CA ASN A 239 2.57 -14.26 -19.43
C ASN A 239 2.17 -15.17 -20.60
N SER A 240 1.18 -14.80 -21.41
CA SER A 240 0.78 -15.57 -22.59
C SER A 240 1.88 -15.59 -23.67
N TRP A 241 2.68 -14.53 -23.77
CA TRP A 241 3.85 -14.47 -24.64
C TRP A 241 4.90 -15.53 -24.28
N PHE A 242 5.18 -15.73 -22.98
CA PHE A 242 6.08 -16.80 -22.52
C PHE A 242 5.63 -18.17 -23.02
N TRP A 243 4.35 -18.50 -22.86
CA TRP A 243 3.80 -19.79 -23.29
C TRP A 243 3.87 -19.98 -24.81
N LEU A 244 3.55 -18.94 -25.58
CA LEU A 244 3.67 -18.97 -27.05
C LEU A 244 5.12 -19.24 -27.48
N VAL A 245 6.07 -18.47 -26.96
CA VAL A 245 7.50 -18.61 -27.29
C VAL A 245 8.00 -19.99 -26.89
N GLY A 246 7.67 -20.46 -25.69
CA GLY A 246 8.04 -21.78 -25.20
C GLY A 246 7.49 -22.92 -26.05
N ALA A 247 6.22 -22.83 -26.47
CA ALA A 247 5.60 -23.85 -27.32
C ALA A 247 6.26 -23.96 -28.70
N ILE A 248 6.57 -22.82 -29.34
CA ILE A 248 7.26 -22.79 -30.64
C ILE A 248 8.71 -23.28 -30.48
N ALA A 249 9.44 -22.75 -29.50
CA ALA A 249 10.85 -23.09 -29.28
C ALA A 249 11.04 -24.57 -28.91
N LEU A 250 10.19 -25.16 -28.07
CA LEU A 250 10.28 -26.58 -27.74
C LEU A 250 9.81 -27.48 -28.89
N GLY A 251 8.75 -27.07 -29.61
CA GLY A 251 8.22 -27.85 -30.73
C GLY A 251 9.20 -27.97 -31.89
N LEU A 252 10.00 -26.93 -32.13
CA LEU A 252 11.00 -26.89 -33.20
C LEU A 252 12.36 -27.45 -32.82
N LEU A 253 12.65 -27.62 -31.52
CA LEU A 253 13.98 -27.96 -31.03
C LEU A 253 14.54 -29.28 -31.62
N PRO A 254 13.80 -30.41 -31.68
CA PRO A 254 14.32 -31.63 -32.30
C PRO A 254 14.64 -31.44 -33.78
N GLY A 255 13.83 -30.64 -34.49
CA GLY A 255 14.07 -30.28 -35.88
C GLY A 255 15.34 -29.45 -36.06
N LEU A 256 15.55 -28.46 -35.19
CA LEU A 256 16.76 -27.62 -35.19
C LEU A 256 18.03 -28.45 -34.98
N ILE A 257 18.04 -29.34 -33.97
CA ILE A 257 19.21 -30.19 -33.67
C ILE A 257 19.51 -31.13 -34.85
N LYS A 258 18.47 -31.75 -35.44
CA LYS A 258 18.64 -32.67 -36.57
C LYS A 258 19.10 -31.95 -37.84
N GLN A 259 18.48 -30.82 -38.19
CA GLN A 259 18.72 -30.13 -39.46
C GLN A 259 19.99 -29.26 -39.43
N SER A 260 20.29 -28.61 -38.31
CA SER A 260 21.40 -27.65 -38.22
C SER A 260 22.70 -28.26 -37.68
N LEU A 261 22.62 -29.18 -36.71
CA LEU A 261 23.80 -29.79 -36.07
C LEU A 261 24.10 -31.22 -36.58
N GLY A 262 23.18 -31.84 -37.33
CA GLY A 262 23.28 -33.27 -37.67
C GLY A 262 23.23 -34.17 -36.43
N GLY A 263 22.69 -33.66 -35.31
CA GLY A 263 22.65 -34.34 -34.02
C GLY A 263 21.66 -35.50 -34.01
N ASP A 264 21.98 -36.51 -33.21
CA ASP A 264 21.14 -37.68 -33.00
C ASP A 264 20.06 -37.46 -31.93
N ARG A 265 19.31 -38.51 -31.63
CA ARG A 265 18.23 -38.51 -30.64
C ARG A 265 18.75 -38.15 -29.23
N GLU A 266 19.94 -38.59 -28.88
CA GLU A 266 20.54 -38.34 -27.57
C GLU A 266 20.88 -36.86 -27.42
N THR A 267 21.44 -36.26 -28.47
CA THR A 267 21.74 -34.82 -28.54
C THR A 267 20.47 -33.97 -28.38
N ALA A 268 19.38 -34.33 -29.06
CA ALA A 268 18.11 -33.62 -28.94
C ALA A 268 17.48 -33.76 -27.53
N THR A 269 17.66 -34.93 -26.90
CA THR A 269 17.20 -35.17 -25.53
C THR A 269 17.99 -34.31 -24.54
N LEU A 270 19.33 -34.24 -24.69
CA LEU A 270 20.18 -33.40 -23.86
C LEU A 270 19.82 -31.92 -24.00
N ALA A 271 19.52 -31.45 -25.20
CA ALA A 271 19.07 -30.07 -25.44
C ALA A 271 17.74 -29.77 -24.71
N LEU A 272 16.77 -30.69 -24.72
CA LEU A 272 15.51 -30.56 -23.99
C LEU A 272 15.72 -30.52 -22.47
N LEU A 273 16.61 -31.38 -21.95
CA LEU A 273 16.97 -31.39 -20.52
C LEU A 273 17.61 -30.07 -20.09
N LEU A 274 18.57 -29.58 -20.89
CA LEU A 274 19.24 -28.30 -20.66
C LEU A 274 18.25 -27.14 -20.66
N PHE A 275 17.32 -27.14 -21.61
CA PHE A 275 16.27 -26.11 -21.71
C PHE A 275 15.36 -26.11 -20.47
N CYS A 276 14.96 -27.28 -19.98
CA CYS A 276 14.12 -27.37 -18.78
C CYS A 276 14.89 -26.93 -17.51
N PHE A 277 16.18 -27.29 -17.39
CA PHE A 277 17.02 -26.83 -16.29
C PHE A 277 17.22 -25.31 -16.32
N GLY A 278 17.43 -24.74 -17.51
CA GLY A 278 17.57 -23.31 -17.70
C GLY A 278 16.35 -22.54 -17.23
N ILE A 279 15.13 -22.97 -17.56
CA ILE A 279 13.91 -22.30 -17.06
C ILE A 279 13.84 -22.35 -15.54
N ALA A 280 14.11 -23.50 -14.91
CA ALA A 280 14.12 -23.62 -13.46
C ALA A 280 15.15 -22.67 -12.80
N ALA A 281 16.35 -22.57 -13.36
CA ALA A 281 17.37 -21.62 -12.90
C ALA A 281 16.94 -20.16 -13.09
N GLY A 282 16.34 -19.84 -14.23
CA GLY A 282 15.77 -18.53 -14.55
C GLY A 282 14.65 -18.12 -13.59
N SER A 283 13.73 -19.03 -13.27
CA SER A 283 12.64 -18.80 -12.33
C SER A 283 13.17 -18.50 -10.92
N LEU A 284 14.22 -19.22 -10.48
CA LEU A 284 14.90 -18.93 -9.20
C LEU A 284 15.63 -17.58 -9.21
N LEU A 285 16.29 -17.23 -10.32
CA LEU A 285 16.93 -15.92 -10.49
C LEU A 285 15.89 -14.79 -10.45
N ALA A 286 14.74 -14.97 -11.09
CA ALA A 286 13.63 -14.02 -11.08
C ALA A 286 13.11 -13.79 -9.65
N ALA A 287 12.96 -14.86 -8.86
CA ALA A 287 12.58 -14.77 -7.45
C ALA A 287 13.60 -13.98 -6.60
N ARG A 288 14.90 -14.12 -6.91
CA ARG A 288 15.96 -13.33 -6.24
C ARG A 288 15.91 -11.85 -6.65
N LEU A 289 15.80 -11.55 -7.94
CA LEU A 289 15.79 -10.18 -8.47
C LEU A 289 14.55 -9.38 -8.04
N THR A 290 13.43 -10.06 -7.82
CA THR A 290 12.19 -9.45 -7.33
C THR A 290 12.28 -9.04 -5.86
N GLY A 291 13.15 -9.67 -5.06
CA GLY A 291 13.47 -9.25 -3.69
C GLY A 291 12.24 -9.24 -2.76
N GLY A 292 11.33 -10.20 -2.96
CA GLY A 292 10.05 -10.25 -2.23
C GLY A 292 9.07 -9.13 -2.58
N ARG A 293 9.27 -8.40 -3.68
CA ARG A 293 8.28 -7.45 -4.20
C ARG A 293 7.88 -7.87 -5.59
N VAL A 294 6.62 -7.65 -5.95
CA VAL A 294 6.18 -7.83 -7.34
C VAL A 294 6.91 -6.77 -8.17
N LYS A 295 7.93 -7.14 -8.98
CA LYS A 295 8.74 -6.28 -9.87
C LYS A 295 8.61 -6.77 -11.31
N LEU A 296 8.16 -5.94 -12.26
CA LEU A 296 7.98 -6.36 -13.66
C LEU A 296 9.24 -6.23 -14.54
N MET A 297 10.21 -5.41 -14.15
CA MET A 297 11.44 -5.19 -14.93
C MET A 297 12.23 -6.46 -15.29
N PRO A 298 12.40 -7.46 -14.39
CA PRO A 298 13.06 -8.71 -14.76
C PRO A 298 12.38 -9.42 -15.94
N SER A 299 11.05 -9.29 -16.08
CA SER A 299 10.33 -9.87 -17.22
C SER A 299 10.57 -9.14 -18.52
N VAL A 300 10.70 -7.80 -18.48
CA VAL A 300 11.08 -7.01 -19.67
C VAL A 300 12.48 -7.41 -20.15
N ILE A 301 13.42 -7.51 -19.21
CA ILE A 301 14.81 -7.93 -19.47
C ILE A 301 14.82 -9.37 -20.00
N GLY A 302 14.08 -10.28 -19.37
CA GLY A 302 13.94 -11.67 -19.80
C GLY A 302 13.45 -11.78 -21.25
N THR A 303 12.38 -11.07 -21.62
CA THR A 303 11.89 -11.06 -23.01
C THR A 303 12.93 -10.52 -24.00
N ALA A 304 13.65 -9.46 -23.64
CA ALA A 304 14.70 -8.91 -24.49
C ALA A 304 15.85 -9.91 -24.70
N LEU A 305 16.31 -10.55 -23.62
CA LEU A 305 17.38 -11.54 -23.67
C LEU A 305 16.98 -12.79 -24.48
N VAL A 306 15.74 -13.28 -24.33
CA VAL A 306 15.20 -14.34 -25.20
C VAL A 306 15.32 -13.93 -26.67
N GLY A 307 14.95 -12.69 -27.00
CA GLY A 307 15.06 -12.16 -28.36
C GLY A 307 16.50 -12.13 -28.88
N ILE A 308 17.44 -11.65 -28.07
CA ILE A 308 18.86 -11.56 -28.42
C ILE A 308 19.45 -12.94 -28.69
N PHE A 309 19.26 -13.90 -27.77
CA PHE A 309 19.84 -15.23 -27.92
C PHE A 309 19.15 -16.06 -29.00
N MET A 310 17.86 -15.82 -29.30
CA MET A 310 17.20 -16.43 -30.46
C MET A 310 17.74 -15.90 -31.79
N LEU A 311 18.11 -14.63 -31.87
CA LEU A 311 18.76 -14.06 -33.04
C LEU A 311 20.18 -14.58 -33.22
N ASP A 312 20.94 -14.74 -32.14
CA ASP A 312 22.27 -15.34 -32.22
C ASP A 312 22.18 -16.82 -32.62
N LEU A 313 21.25 -17.58 -32.03
CA LEU A 313 20.97 -18.96 -32.40
C LEU A 313 20.59 -19.08 -33.89
N TRP A 314 19.74 -18.18 -34.40
CA TRP A 314 19.43 -18.13 -35.83
C TRP A 314 20.68 -17.87 -36.66
N ARG A 315 21.48 -16.86 -36.31
CA ARG A 315 22.71 -16.51 -37.01
C ARG A 315 23.66 -17.70 -37.10
N VAL A 316 23.96 -18.34 -35.97
CA VAL A 316 24.88 -19.48 -35.86
C VAL A 316 24.37 -20.68 -36.66
N THR A 317 23.08 -21.01 -36.53
CA THR A 317 22.50 -22.18 -37.22
C THR A 317 22.24 -21.95 -38.70
N HIS A 318 22.13 -20.68 -39.14
CA HIS A 318 21.99 -20.31 -40.55
C HIS A 318 23.33 -20.22 -41.27
N SER A 319 24.38 -19.67 -40.62
CA SER A 319 25.68 -19.43 -41.26
C SER A 319 26.57 -20.67 -41.41
N ALA A 320 26.29 -21.75 -40.67
CA ALA A 320 27.20 -22.89 -40.56
C ALA A 320 26.49 -24.24 -40.38
N ALA A 321 25.44 -24.46 -41.16
CA ALA A 321 24.71 -25.73 -41.18
C ALA A 321 25.67 -26.92 -41.42
N GLY A 322 25.74 -27.85 -40.47
CA GLY A 322 26.53 -29.09 -40.58
C GLY A 322 27.95 -29.09 -39.97
N GLN A 323 28.41 -28.00 -39.35
CA GLN A 323 29.71 -27.97 -38.66
C GLN A 323 29.59 -28.40 -37.18
N ARG A 324 30.28 -29.48 -36.78
CA ARG A 324 30.26 -30.03 -35.41
C ARG A 324 30.80 -29.06 -34.34
N ASP A 325 31.67 -28.13 -34.73
CA ASP A 325 32.37 -27.21 -33.82
C ASP A 325 31.47 -26.15 -33.17
N LEU A 326 30.21 -26.05 -33.61
CA LEU A 326 29.22 -25.07 -33.13
C LEU A 326 28.21 -25.63 -32.13
N THR A 327 28.31 -26.93 -31.81
CA THR A 327 27.39 -27.61 -30.89
C THR A 327 27.37 -26.93 -29.52
N THR A 328 28.55 -26.60 -28.98
CA THR A 328 28.66 -25.92 -27.68
C THR A 328 27.97 -24.56 -27.67
N HIS A 329 28.09 -23.78 -28.75
CA HIS A 329 27.44 -22.46 -28.86
C HIS A 329 25.92 -22.60 -28.86
N VAL A 330 25.38 -23.49 -29.70
CA VAL A 330 23.93 -23.75 -29.74
C VAL A 330 23.39 -24.15 -28.36
N PHE A 331 24.11 -24.99 -27.63
CA PHE A 331 23.70 -25.39 -26.28
C PHE A 331 23.75 -24.22 -25.28
N ILE A 332 24.74 -23.34 -25.39
CA ILE A 332 24.81 -22.10 -24.59
C ILE A 332 23.61 -21.20 -24.90
N ASP A 333 23.29 -20.96 -26.17
CA ASP A 333 22.14 -20.14 -26.56
C ASP A 333 20.84 -20.75 -26.04
N LEU A 334 20.64 -22.06 -26.18
CA LEU A 334 19.46 -22.75 -25.64
C LEU A 334 19.34 -22.61 -24.12
N LEU A 335 20.46 -22.70 -23.40
CA LEU A 335 20.49 -22.48 -21.95
C LEU A 335 20.15 -21.03 -21.59
N LEU A 336 20.70 -20.05 -22.32
CA LEU A 336 20.47 -18.63 -22.04
C LEU A 336 19.06 -18.18 -22.43
N ILE A 337 18.49 -18.72 -23.52
CA ILE A 337 17.08 -18.55 -23.90
C ILE A 337 16.18 -19.07 -22.77
N SER A 338 16.45 -20.28 -22.28
CA SER A 338 15.62 -20.88 -21.23
C SER A 338 15.73 -20.18 -19.87
N ILE A 339 16.93 -19.77 -19.44
CA ILE A 339 17.12 -18.92 -18.23
C ILE A 339 16.35 -17.61 -18.37
N SER A 340 16.42 -16.98 -19.54
CA SER A 340 15.71 -15.73 -19.82
C SER A 340 14.19 -15.91 -19.84
N GLY A 341 13.70 -17.07 -20.27
CA GLY A 341 12.29 -17.45 -20.19
C GLY A 341 11.76 -17.48 -18.74
N GLY A 342 12.54 -18.02 -17.79
CA GLY A 342 12.18 -18.00 -16.38
C GLY A 342 12.09 -16.58 -15.77
N LEU A 343 12.91 -15.64 -16.26
CA LEU A 343 12.83 -14.22 -15.90
C LEU A 343 11.54 -13.56 -16.39
N LEU A 344 10.98 -14.02 -17.51
CA LEU A 344 9.70 -13.55 -18.06
C LEU A 344 8.51 -14.10 -17.26
N ALA A 345 8.46 -15.42 -17.02
CA ALA A 345 7.30 -16.09 -16.44
C ALA A 345 7.00 -15.66 -14.99
N VAL A 346 7.98 -15.81 -14.09
CA VAL A 346 7.74 -15.67 -12.64
C VAL A 346 7.19 -14.30 -12.23
N PRO A 347 7.78 -13.16 -12.64
CA PRO A 347 7.33 -11.87 -12.13
C PRO A 347 5.99 -11.42 -12.73
N THR A 348 5.71 -11.74 -13.99
CA THR A 348 4.40 -11.45 -14.61
C THR A 348 3.29 -12.26 -13.95
N PHE A 349 3.55 -13.53 -13.65
CA PHE A 349 2.56 -14.39 -13.01
C PHE A 349 2.36 -14.09 -11.52
N ALA A 350 3.43 -13.75 -10.79
CA ALA A 350 3.33 -13.26 -9.42
C ALA A 350 2.54 -11.95 -9.33
N ALA A 351 2.70 -11.05 -10.31
CA ALA A 351 1.91 -9.83 -10.41
C ALA A 351 0.42 -10.10 -10.65
N LEU A 352 0.10 -11.04 -11.55
CA LEU A 352 -1.28 -11.47 -11.82
C LEU A 352 -2.00 -11.91 -10.53
N GLN A 353 -1.34 -12.72 -9.70
CA GLN A 353 -1.90 -13.22 -8.44
C GLN A 353 -2.03 -12.13 -7.37
N ALA A 354 -1.00 -11.31 -7.21
CA ALA A 354 -0.95 -10.28 -6.18
C ALA A 354 -1.94 -9.14 -6.44
N TRP A 355 -2.22 -8.84 -7.71
CA TRP A 355 -3.14 -7.75 -8.09
C TRP A 355 -4.60 -8.20 -8.20
N ALA A 356 -4.86 -9.51 -8.28
CA ALA A 356 -6.21 -10.04 -8.31
C ALA A 356 -6.86 -9.99 -6.92
N LYS A 357 -8.11 -9.52 -6.89
CA LYS A 357 -8.92 -9.49 -5.67
C LYS A 357 -9.18 -10.93 -5.16
N PRO A 358 -9.24 -11.16 -3.83
CA PRO A 358 -9.41 -12.50 -3.27
C PRO A 358 -10.62 -13.28 -3.79
N ASP A 359 -11.74 -12.61 -4.06
CA ASP A 359 -13.03 -13.14 -4.51
C ASP A 359 -13.10 -13.45 -6.03
N HIS A 360 -12.09 -13.05 -6.79
CA HIS A 360 -11.98 -13.27 -8.24
C HIS A 360 -10.63 -13.90 -8.64
N ARG A 361 -9.80 -14.30 -7.68
CA ARG A 361 -8.39 -14.62 -7.92
C ARG A 361 -8.22 -15.86 -8.79
N ALA A 362 -8.92 -16.95 -8.48
CA ALA A 362 -8.78 -18.18 -9.25
C ALA A 362 -9.37 -18.00 -10.66
N ARG A 363 -10.44 -17.22 -10.80
CA ARG A 363 -10.96 -16.79 -12.10
C ARG A 363 -9.92 -15.99 -12.91
N ILE A 364 -9.28 -14.99 -12.34
CA ILE A 364 -8.24 -14.23 -13.07
C ILE A 364 -7.11 -15.14 -13.56
N VAL A 365 -6.65 -16.09 -12.73
CA VAL A 365 -5.68 -17.11 -13.16
C VAL A 365 -6.23 -17.98 -14.29
N ALA A 366 -7.47 -18.46 -14.14
CA ALA A 366 -8.13 -19.30 -15.14
C ALA A 366 -8.20 -18.63 -16.50
N GLY A 367 -8.59 -17.35 -16.55
CA GLY A 367 -8.65 -16.62 -17.80
C GLY A 367 -7.27 -16.30 -18.39
N ALA A 368 -6.24 -16.08 -17.56
CA ALA A 368 -4.87 -15.96 -18.06
C ALA A 368 -4.38 -17.28 -18.70
N ASN A 369 -4.74 -18.43 -18.13
CA ASN A 369 -4.47 -19.74 -18.72
C ASN A 369 -5.19 -19.92 -20.06
N VAL A 370 -6.44 -19.47 -20.21
CA VAL A 370 -7.18 -19.50 -21.48
C VAL A 370 -6.47 -18.68 -22.55
N VAL A 371 -6.07 -17.44 -22.22
CA VAL A 371 -5.36 -16.56 -23.18
C VAL A 371 -4.01 -17.17 -23.56
N GLY A 372 -3.29 -17.76 -22.60
CA GLY A 372 -2.04 -18.49 -22.86
C GLY A 372 -2.22 -19.70 -23.76
N ALA A 373 -3.24 -20.53 -23.50
CA ALA A 373 -3.57 -21.69 -24.33
C ALA A 373 -3.95 -21.28 -25.76
N GLY A 374 -4.74 -20.21 -25.91
CA GLY A 374 -5.05 -19.62 -27.21
C GLY A 374 -3.79 -19.13 -27.94
N ALA A 375 -2.87 -18.48 -27.24
CA ALA A 375 -1.61 -18.01 -27.81
C ALA A 375 -0.72 -19.18 -28.28
N MET A 376 -0.62 -20.27 -27.52
CA MET A 376 0.10 -21.48 -27.93
C MET A 376 -0.51 -22.12 -29.18
N ALA A 377 -1.85 -22.24 -29.25
CA ALA A 377 -2.54 -22.81 -30.40
C ALA A 377 -2.32 -21.97 -31.66
N ILE A 378 -2.43 -20.64 -31.56
CA ILE A 378 -2.14 -19.71 -32.65
C ILE A 378 -0.67 -19.84 -33.09
N GLY A 379 0.26 -19.88 -32.12
CA GLY A 379 1.69 -20.08 -32.39
C GLY A 379 1.96 -21.37 -33.17
N ALA A 380 1.38 -22.49 -32.75
CA ALA A 380 1.54 -23.78 -33.43
C ALA A 380 0.99 -23.75 -34.87
N ILE A 381 -0.18 -23.15 -35.10
CA ILE A 381 -0.77 -23.00 -36.43
C ILE A 381 0.13 -22.13 -37.33
N LEU A 382 0.61 -21.00 -36.81
CA LEU A 382 1.51 -20.11 -37.54
C LEU A 382 2.83 -20.81 -37.88
N THR A 383 3.43 -21.54 -36.94
CA THR A 383 4.64 -22.33 -37.18
C THR A 383 4.42 -23.39 -38.24
N ALA A 384 3.30 -24.13 -38.19
CA ALA A 384 2.96 -25.12 -39.22
C ALA A 384 2.79 -24.48 -40.61
N ALA A 385 2.13 -23.31 -40.69
CA ALA A 385 1.97 -22.57 -41.94
C ALA A 385 3.31 -22.09 -42.51
N LEU A 386 4.20 -21.56 -41.66
CA LEU A 386 5.54 -21.11 -42.08
C LEU A 386 6.41 -22.28 -42.58
N LEU A 387 6.40 -23.41 -41.86
CA LEU A 387 7.08 -24.63 -42.30
C LEU A 387 6.49 -25.15 -43.62
N GLY A 388 5.16 -25.13 -43.76
CA GLY A 388 4.46 -25.53 -44.99
C GLY A 388 4.76 -24.63 -46.19
N ALA A 389 5.08 -23.35 -45.94
CA ALA A 389 5.56 -22.41 -46.95
C ALA A 389 7.05 -22.58 -47.29
N GLY A 390 7.74 -23.58 -46.70
CA GLY A 390 9.13 -23.90 -46.99
C GLY A 390 10.16 -23.11 -46.16
N LEU A 391 9.75 -22.36 -45.13
CA LEU A 391 10.70 -21.68 -44.26
C LEU A 391 11.43 -22.70 -43.37
N GLY A 392 12.76 -22.58 -43.32
CA GLY A 392 13.60 -23.42 -42.47
C GLY A 392 13.44 -23.12 -40.97
N VAL A 393 13.67 -24.12 -40.12
CA VAL A 393 13.51 -24.03 -38.66
C VAL A 393 14.33 -22.89 -38.06
N SER A 394 15.58 -22.72 -38.48
CA SER A 394 16.46 -21.63 -38.01
C SER A 394 15.87 -20.25 -38.25
N LEU A 395 15.25 -20.01 -39.41
CA LEU A 395 14.64 -18.72 -39.73
C LEU A 395 13.44 -18.42 -38.82
N ILE A 396 12.68 -19.44 -38.42
CA ILE A 396 11.56 -19.27 -37.49
C ILE A 396 12.04 -18.82 -36.10
N TYR A 397 13.18 -19.33 -35.60
CA TYR A 397 13.81 -18.80 -34.39
C TYR A 397 14.24 -17.34 -34.56
N GLY A 398 14.78 -16.97 -35.73
CA GLY A 398 15.14 -15.58 -36.03
C GLY A 398 13.94 -14.64 -35.98
N LEU A 399 12.83 -15.00 -36.64
CA LEU A 399 11.58 -14.23 -36.60
C LEU A 399 11.01 -14.11 -35.18
N LEU A 400 11.07 -15.21 -34.41
CA LEU A 400 10.64 -15.22 -33.01
C LEU A 400 11.53 -14.31 -32.14
N GLY A 401 12.83 -14.25 -32.43
CA GLY A 401 13.78 -13.34 -31.80
C GLY A 401 13.43 -11.86 -32.01
N ILE A 402 13.16 -11.46 -33.26
CA ILE A 402 12.68 -10.10 -33.61
C ILE A 402 11.38 -9.79 -32.88
N ALA A 403 10.44 -10.73 -32.87
CA ALA A 403 9.16 -10.56 -32.21
C ALA A 403 9.33 -10.37 -30.69
N CYS A 404 10.24 -11.11 -30.05
CA CYS A 404 10.55 -10.93 -28.63
C CYS A 404 11.15 -9.55 -28.34
N LEU A 405 12.05 -9.04 -29.19
CA LEU A 405 12.57 -7.67 -29.02
C LEU A 405 11.47 -6.60 -29.16
N THR A 406 10.56 -6.78 -30.10
CA THR A 406 9.41 -5.87 -30.29
C THR A 406 8.48 -5.91 -29.09
N VAL A 407 8.19 -7.12 -28.57
CA VAL A 407 7.39 -7.28 -27.36
C VAL A 407 8.10 -6.71 -26.14
N ALA A 408 9.41 -6.88 -26.00
CA ALA A 408 10.19 -6.27 -24.91
C ALA A 408 10.13 -4.74 -24.95
N ALA A 409 10.25 -4.13 -26.14
CA ALA A 409 10.10 -2.70 -26.32
C ALA A 409 8.67 -2.23 -25.96
N TRP A 410 7.65 -2.96 -26.40
CA TRP A 410 6.26 -2.71 -26.00
C TRP A 410 6.08 -2.83 -24.50
N MET A 411 6.65 -3.87 -23.87
CA MET A 411 6.56 -4.08 -22.43
C MET A 411 7.22 -2.93 -21.67
N MET A 412 8.41 -2.50 -22.10
CA MET A 412 9.12 -1.38 -21.50
C MET A 412 8.31 -0.08 -21.59
N ALA A 413 7.68 0.18 -22.73
CA ALA A 413 6.90 1.40 -22.97
C ALA A 413 5.55 1.42 -22.24
N THR A 414 4.95 0.26 -21.99
CA THR A 414 3.54 0.16 -21.54
C THR A 414 3.34 -0.48 -20.17
N GLN A 415 4.40 -1.01 -19.55
CA GLN A 415 4.31 -1.67 -18.25
C GLN A 415 3.59 -0.80 -17.20
N PRO A 416 2.67 -1.38 -16.41
CA PRO A 416 2.06 -0.69 -15.29
C PRO A 416 3.14 -0.17 -14.35
N LYS A 417 3.24 1.16 -14.21
CA LYS A 417 4.15 1.76 -13.23
C LYS A 417 3.79 1.24 -11.85
N GLN A 418 4.73 0.58 -11.20
CA GLN A 418 4.57 0.19 -9.81
C GLN A 418 4.35 1.43 -8.98
N GLN A 419 3.38 1.35 -8.06
CA GLN A 419 3.19 2.38 -7.07
C GLN A 419 4.36 2.31 -6.09
N ASN A 420 5.53 2.82 -6.49
CA ASN A 420 6.56 3.23 -5.56
C ASN A 420 5.90 4.30 -4.67
N HIS A 421 5.47 3.92 -3.47
CA HIS A 421 5.01 4.86 -2.46
C HIS A 421 6.14 5.78 -1.97
N GLY A 422 7.38 5.57 -2.44
CA GLY A 422 8.57 6.22 -1.90
C GLY A 422 9.36 7.19 -2.79
N GLU A 423 9.18 7.27 -4.12
CA GLU A 423 10.31 7.79 -4.94
C GLU A 423 10.04 8.81 -6.07
N ALA A 424 8.90 9.52 -6.15
CA ALA A 424 8.75 10.52 -7.23
C ALA A 424 7.74 11.68 -7.02
N THR A 425 7.49 12.17 -5.80
CA THR A 425 6.34 13.10 -5.61
C THR A 425 6.50 14.24 -4.59
N MET A 426 7.70 14.52 -4.09
CA MET A 426 7.92 15.66 -3.17
C MET A 426 8.30 16.95 -3.90
N ASP A 427 8.72 16.87 -5.17
CA ASP A 427 9.14 18.01 -5.99
C ASP A 427 7.97 18.68 -6.75
N MET A 428 6.85 18.92 -6.08
CA MET A 428 5.69 19.59 -6.67
C MET A 428 4.87 20.35 -5.63
N THR A 429 3.94 21.17 -6.10
CA THR A 429 2.98 21.84 -5.21
C THR A 429 1.88 20.89 -4.75
N ILE A 430 1.25 21.21 -3.62
CA ILE A 430 0.10 20.44 -3.08
C ILE A 430 -1.06 20.36 -4.09
N PHE A 431 -1.27 21.42 -4.88
CA PHE A 431 -2.30 21.41 -5.93
C PHE A 431 -1.96 20.41 -7.04
N GLU A 432 -0.72 20.42 -7.53
CA GLU A 432 -0.26 19.47 -8.54
C GLU A 432 -0.32 18.03 -8.04
N ALA A 433 0.07 17.82 -6.79
CA ALA A 433 -0.01 16.55 -6.09
C ALA A 433 -1.47 16.04 -6.05
N THR A 434 -2.42 16.92 -5.71
CA THR A 434 -3.86 16.61 -5.73
C THR A 434 -4.37 16.32 -7.15
N ALA A 435 -3.92 17.08 -8.16
CA ALA A 435 -4.30 16.86 -9.56
C ALA A 435 -3.70 15.55 -10.12
N GLN A 436 -2.52 15.15 -9.67
CA GLN A 436 -1.92 13.86 -9.97
C GLN A 436 -2.68 12.72 -9.28
N ALA A 437 -3.03 12.87 -8.01
CA ALA A 437 -3.87 11.92 -7.28
C ALA A 437 -5.24 11.74 -7.96
N ALA A 438 -5.89 12.81 -8.39
CA ALA A 438 -7.15 12.74 -9.16
C ALA A 438 -7.02 11.96 -10.48
N ARG A 439 -5.85 12.01 -11.14
CA ARG A 439 -5.58 11.21 -12.35
C ARG A 439 -5.30 9.75 -12.00
N LYS A 440 -4.62 9.50 -10.89
CA LYS A 440 -4.25 8.17 -10.40
C LYS A 440 -5.45 7.37 -9.86
N HIS A 441 -6.26 8.00 -9.01
CA HIS A 441 -7.40 7.37 -8.31
C HIS A 441 -8.73 7.56 -9.06
N GLY A 442 -8.72 8.33 -10.15
CA GLY A 442 -9.89 8.60 -10.99
C GLY A 442 -10.64 9.86 -10.57
N ARG A 443 -10.90 10.76 -11.52
CA ARG A 443 -11.47 12.10 -11.24
C ARG A 443 -12.89 12.05 -10.68
N ASN A 444 -13.63 10.98 -10.96
CA ASN A 444 -15.00 10.78 -10.45
C ASN A 444 -15.04 10.09 -9.08
N SER A 445 -13.90 9.67 -8.54
CA SER A 445 -13.85 9.12 -7.18
C SER A 445 -14.17 10.21 -6.15
N LEU A 446 -14.75 9.76 -5.04
CA LEU A 446 -15.12 10.61 -3.92
C LEU A 446 -13.86 11.08 -3.18
N ALA A 447 -13.69 12.39 -3.05
CA ALA A 447 -12.54 12.98 -2.38
C ALA A 447 -12.88 13.34 -0.93
N ALA A 448 -13.99 14.05 -0.74
CA ALA A 448 -14.41 14.51 0.58
C ALA A 448 -15.93 14.53 0.73
N GLU A 449 -16.37 14.56 1.98
CA GLU A 449 -17.75 14.73 2.40
C GLU A 449 -17.80 15.70 3.59
N ASP A 450 -18.87 16.46 3.71
CA ASP A 450 -19.16 17.21 4.94
C ASP A 450 -20.67 17.24 5.22
N ALA A 451 -21.04 17.65 6.43
CA ALA A 451 -22.45 17.67 6.85
C ALA A 451 -23.30 18.75 6.16
N THR A 452 -22.70 19.72 5.45
CA THR A 452 -23.40 20.90 4.92
C THR A 452 -23.64 20.83 3.42
N SER A 453 -22.63 20.38 2.68
CA SER A 453 -22.58 20.32 1.21
C SER A 453 -22.60 18.89 0.67
N GLY A 454 -22.47 17.88 1.54
CA GLY A 454 -22.50 16.47 1.17
C GLY A 454 -21.19 16.03 0.51
N SER A 455 -21.31 15.14 -0.48
CA SER A 455 -20.18 14.50 -1.16
C SER A 455 -19.60 15.33 -2.31
N ILE A 456 -18.27 15.44 -2.37
CA ILE A 456 -17.53 16.07 -3.46
C ILE A 456 -16.47 15.12 -4.06
N THR A 457 -16.49 14.96 -5.38
CA THR A 457 -15.48 14.18 -6.11
C THR A 457 -14.22 15.00 -6.39
N TYR A 458 -13.10 14.35 -6.71
CA TYR A 458 -11.89 15.05 -7.14
C TYR A 458 -12.16 16.04 -8.29
N LYS A 459 -12.99 15.65 -9.27
CA LYS A 459 -13.39 16.50 -10.40
C LYS A 459 -14.06 17.79 -9.92
N ARG A 460 -15.01 17.69 -8.98
CA ARG A 460 -15.74 18.84 -8.44
C ARG A 460 -14.86 19.69 -7.52
N LEU A 461 -14.01 19.07 -6.71
CA LEU A 461 -13.08 19.76 -5.82
C LEU A 461 -12.07 20.60 -6.63
N LEU A 462 -11.43 20.00 -7.62
CA LEU A 462 -10.47 20.69 -8.50
C LEU A 462 -11.14 21.77 -9.36
N LEU A 463 -12.38 21.56 -9.80
CA LEU A 463 -13.18 22.58 -10.47
C LEU A 463 -13.45 23.77 -9.53
N GLY A 464 -13.87 23.49 -8.30
CA GLY A 464 -14.08 24.51 -7.27
C GLY A 464 -12.82 25.31 -7.00
N ALA A 465 -11.68 24.63 -6.82
CA ALA A 465 -10.37 25.25 -6.64
C ALA A 465 -9.99 26.17 -7.81
N ALA A 466 -10.16 25.72 -9.06
CA ALA A 466 -9.84 26.52 -10.24
C ALA A 466 -10.75 27.77 -10.38
N ILE A 467 -12.03 27.65 -10.02
CA ILE A 467 -12.96 28.79 -10.07
C ILE A 467 -12.65 29.79 -8.95
N LEU A 468 -12.52 29.31 -7.71
CA LEU A 468 -12.24 30.15 -6.55
C LEU A 468 -10.88 30.84 -6.70
N GLY A 469 -9.83 30.10 -7.07
CA GLY A 469 -8.50 30.66 -7.31
C GLY A 469 -8.53 31.80 -8.32
N ARG A 470 -9.31 31.66 -9.41
CA ARG A 470 -9.45 32.73 -10.41
C ARG A 470 -10.20 33.96 -9.90
N LYS A 471 -11.30 33.76 -9.17
CA LYS A 471 -12.09 34.89 -8.64
C LYS A 471 -11.39 35.64 -7.52
N LEU A 472 -10.53 34.94 -6.77
CA LEU A 472 -9.79 35.51 -5.64
C LEU A 472 -8.46 36.11 -6.06
N ALA A 473 -7.86 35.67 -7.18
CA ALA A 473 -6.57 36.19 -7.65
C ALA A 473 -6.53 37.74 -7.76
N PRO A 474 -7.57 38.45 -8.24
CA PRO A 474 -7.54 39.92 -8.29
C PRO A 474 -7.53 40.62 -6.92
N LEU A 475 -7.78 39.89 -5.83
CA LEU A 475 -7.92 40.46 -4.48
C LEU A 475 -6.59 40.52 -3.70
N SER A 476 -5.51 39.95 -4.25
CA SER A 476 -4.17 39.96 -3.65
C SER A 476 -3.09 39.80 -4.73
N ALA A 477 -1.86 40.19 -4.43
CA ALA A 477 -0.71 39.92 -5.28
C ALA A 477 -0.35 38.42 -5.29
N ALA A 478 0.42 37.99 -6.29
CA ALA A 478 1.02 36.66 -6.29
C ALA A 478 2.00 36.53 -5.12
N ARG A 479 2.04 35.35 -4.50
CA ARG A 479 2.85 35.01 -3.30
C ARG A 479 2.47 35.77 -2.02
N GLU A 480 1.43 36.59 -2.07
CA GLU A 480 0.91 37.27 -0.87
C GLU A 480 0.17 36.29 0.03
N ALA A 481 0.28 36.52 1.34
CA ALA A 481 -0.45 35.81 2.38
C ALA A 481 -1.93 36.23 2.38
N VAL A 482 -2.83 35.25 2.21
CA VAL A 482 -4.29 35.47 2.26
C VAL A 482 -4.85 34.73 3.46
N GLY A 483 -5.47 35.47 4.37
CA GLY A 483 -6.07 34.92 5.59
C GLY A 483 -7.24 34.00 5.26
N VAL A 484 -7.26 32.82 5.86
CA VAL A 484 -8.35 31.85 5.75
C VAL A 484 -8.96 31.67 7.13
N LEU A 485 -10.14 32.25 7.34
CA LEU A 485 -10.92 32.20 8.59
C LEU A 485 -12.19 31.37 8.34
N MET A 486 -12.00 30.06 8.22
CA MET A 486 -13.04 29.12 7.76
C MET A 486 -13.05 27.85 8.63
N PRO A 487 -14.20 27.16 8.75
CA PRO A 487 -14.30 25.89 9.46
C PRO A 487 -13.82 24.72 8.61
N ASN A 488 -13.83 23.51 9.17
CA ASN A 488 -13.65 22.30 8.38
C ASN A 488 -14.87 22.07 7.47
N ALA A 489 -14.66 22.22 6.16
CA ALA A 489 -15.68 22.01 5.14
C ALA A 489 -15.04 21.76 3.76
N ASN A 490 -15.80 21.16 2.84
CA ASN A 490 -15.41 20.96 1.45
C ASN A 490 -15.07 22.31 0.76
N ALA A 491 -15.80 23.37 1.10
CA ALA A 491 -15.55 24.71 0.58
C ALA A 491 -14.16 25.23 1.01
N THR A 492 -13.74 24.94 2.23
CA THR A 492 -12.42 25.30 2.75
C THR A 492 -11.31 24.54 2.01
N MET A 493 -11.53 23.26 1.72
CA MET A 493 -10.58 22.48 0.90
C MET A 493 -10.42 23.07 -0.50
N ALA A 494 -11.53 23.42 -1.16
CA ALA A 494 -11.51 24.06 -2.48
C ALA A 494 -10.83 25.45 -2.44
N LEU A 495 -11.07 26.23 -1.38
CA LEU A 495 -10.46 27.54 -1.16
C LEU A 495 -8.94 27.43 -1.01
N VAL A 496 -8.46 26.56 -0.12
CA VAL A 496 -7.01 26.35 0.11
C VAL A 496 -6.32 25.91 -1.18
N LEU A 497 -6.87 24.92 -1.88
CA LEU A 497 -6.33 24.47 -3.17
C LEU A 497 -6.39 25.57 -4.25
N GLY A 498 -7.43 26.40 -4.25
CA GLY A 498 -7.58 27.52 -5.17
C GLY A 498 -6.53 28.62 -4.94
N LEU A 499 -6.29 28.99 -3.68
CA LEU A 499 -5.25 29.93 -3.30
C LEU A 499 -3.87 29.40 -3.72
N VAL A 500 -3.54 28.16 -3.37
CA VAL A 500 -2.29 27.50 -3.79
C VAL A 500 -2.15 27.46 -5.31
N SER A 501 -3.19 27.05 -6.03
CA SER A 501 -3.19 26.98 -7.50
C SER A 501 -2.92 28.35 -8.14
N SER A 502 -3.48 29.41 -7.56
CA SER A 502 -3.25 30.80 -7.97
C SER A 502 -1.94 31.40 -7.47
N GLY A 503 -1.13 30.65 -6.73
CA GLY A 503 0.16 31.11 -6.20
C GLY A 503 0.03 32.07 -5.00
N ARG A 504 -1.09 32.07 -4.28
CA ARG A 504 -1.27 32.79 -3.01
C ARG A 504 -0.96 31.84 -1.85
N VAL A 505 -0.52 32.39 -0.73
CA VAL A 505 -0.17 31.59 0.45
C VAL A 505 -1.37 31.57 1.41
N PRO A 506 -2.14 30.47 1.50
CA PRO A 506 -3.19 30.35 2.51
C PRO A 506 -2.60 30.46 3.91
N THR A 507 -3.06 31.47 4.64
CA THR A 507 -2.63 31.77 6.00
C THR A 507 -3.77 31.42 6.93
N MET A 508 -3.65 30.28 7.60
CA MET A 508 -4.77 29.70 8.34
C MET A 508 -4.94 30.40 9.69
N LEU A 509 -6.08 31.05 9.89
CA LEU A 509 -6.34 31.90 11.06
C LEU A 509 -7.13 31.12 12.12
N ASN A 510 -6.62 31.12 13.36
CA ASN A 510 -7.28 30.51 14.49
C ASN A 510 -8.42 31.41 15.01
N PHE A 511 -9.65 31.11 14.59
CA PHE A 511 -10.84 31.86 15.01
C PHE A 511 -11.16 31.76 16.51
N THR A 512 -10.52 30.86 17.26
CA THR A 512 -10.69 30.76 18.71
C THR A 512 -9.68 31.59 19.50
N ALA A 513 -8.72 32.26 18.84
CA ALA A 513 -7.66 33.00 19.51
C ALA A 513 -8.06 34.42 19.95
N GLY A 514 -9.23 34.91 19.52
CA GLY A 514 -9.69 36.27 19.74
C GLY A 514 -9.07 37.29 18.77
N ALA A 515 -9.68 38.48 18.69
CA ALA A 515 -9.34 39.50 17.68
C ALA A 515 -7.89 40.00 17.80
N ALA A 516 -7.41 40.30 19.01
CA ALA A 516 -6.06 40.81 19.23
C ALA A 516 -4.96 39.85 18.74
N ASN A 517 -5.09 38.55 19.04
CA ASN A 517 -4.13 37.54 18.58
C ASN A 517 -4.20 37.34 17.07
N LEU A 518 -5.38 37.43 16.46
CA LEU A 518 -5.53 37.38 15.01
C LEU A 518 -4.94 38.61 14.33
N LEU A 519 -5.06 39.81 14.91
CA LEU A 519 -4.40 41.02 14.40
C LEU A 519 -2.87 40.87 14.44
N HIS A 520 -2.31 40.34 15.52
CA HIS A 520 -0.88 40.01 15.59
C HIS A 520 -0.48 38.99 14.52
N ALA A 521 -1.26 37.94 14.33
CA ALA A 521 -1.04 36.93 13.29
C ALA A 521 -1.07 37.55 11.89
N CYS A 522 -2.05 38.40 11.61
CA CYS A 522 -2.17 39.13 10.35
C CYS A 522 -0.96 40.05 10.12
N ARG A 523 -0.52 40.78 11.14
CA ARG A 523 0.67 41.65 11.07
C ARG A 523 1.93 40.83 10.79
N ALA A 524 2.17 39.75 11.54
CA ALA A 524 3.34 38.89 11.36
C ALA A 524 3.45 38.32 9.93
N ALA A 525 2.32 37.92 9.34
CA ALA A 525 2.27 37.34 8.00
C ALA A 525 1.97 38.36 6.89
N LYS A 526 1.81 39.66 7.20
CA LYS A 526 1.33 40.71 6.27
C LYS A 526 0.02 40.35 5.55
N VAL A 527 -0.93 39.76 6.26
CA VAL A 527 -2.26 39.45 5.72
C VAL A 527 -3.06 40.75 5.62
N ARG A 528 -3.53 41.06 4.41
CA ARG A 528 -4.41 42.22 4.14
C ARG A 528 -5.85 41.83 3.81
N THR A 529 -6.02 40.63 3.27
CA THR A 529 -7.32 40.09 2.85
C THR A 529 -7.61 38.81 3.63
N ILE A 530 -8.77 38.75 4.28
CA ILE A 530 -9.27 37.58 5.00
C ILE A 530 -10.50 37.05 4.27
N ILE A 531 -10.51 35.75 4.02
CA ILE A 531 -11.63 35.05 3.39
C ILE A 531 -12.37 34.24 4.45
N THR A 532 -13.69 34.43 4.51
CA THR A 532 -14.58 33.75 5.46
C THR A 532 -15.95 33.43 4.83
N SER A 533 -16.91 32.94 5.62
CA SER A 533 -18.28 32.61 5.21
C SER A 533 -19.28 33.20 6.20
N ARG A 534 -20.33 33.86 5.71
CA ARG A 534 -21.39 34.41 6.58
C ARG A 534 -22.09 33.34 7.38
N VAL A 535 -22.34 32.18 6.78
CA VAL A 535 -22.96 31.04 7.46
C VAL A 535 -22.06 30.54 8.59
N PHE A 536 -20.74 30.55 8.39
CA PHE A 536 -19.80 30.18 9.43
C PHE A 536 -19.77 31.21 10.57
N ILE A 537 -19.67 32.51 10.24
CA ILE A 537 -19.66 33.59 11.24
C ILE A 537 -20.93 33.51 12.11
N GLN A 538 -22.09 33.38 11.49
CA GLN A 538 -23.36 33.28 12.20
C GLN A 538 -23.47 32.03 13.08
N LYS A 539 -23.10 30.85 12.55
CA LYS A 539 -23.18 29.59 13.33
C LYS A 539 -22.11 29.48 14.41
N GLY A 540 -21.00 30.19 14.25
CA GLY A 540 -19.90 30.23 15.22
C GLY A 540 -19.97 31.40 16.19
N GLU A 541 -20.99 32.26 16.09
CA GLU A 541 -21.16 33.48 16.91
C GLU A 541 -19.91 34.39 16.86
N LEU A 542 -19.33 34.55 15.67
CA LEU A 542 -18.06 35.24 15.44
C LEU A 542 -18.22 36.71 14.99
N GLU A 543 -19.41 37.30 15.12
CA GLU A 543 -19.68 38.68 14.68
C GLU A 543 -18.75 39.68 15.37
N LYS A 544 -18.62 39.58 16.70
CA LYS A 544 -17.71 40.43 17.50
C LYS A 544 -16.24 40.25 17.09
N LEU A 545 -15.86 39.04 16.67
CA LEU A 545 -14.52 38.78 16.19
C LEU A 545 -14.25 39.54 14.89
N ILE A 546 -15.21 39.52 13.96
CA ILE A 546 -15.12 40.26 12.70
C ILE A 546 -15.09 41.76 12.94
N GLU A 547 -15.97 42.28 13.80
CA GLU A 547 -15.97 43.70 14.20
C GLU A 547 -14.60 44.11 14.77
N GLY A 548 -14.01 43.29 15.65
CA GLY A 548 -12.69 43.54 16.22
C GLY A 548 -11.55 43.50 15.19
N LEU A 549 -11.67 42.71 14.13
CA LEU A 549 -10.70 42.68 13.02
C LEU A 549 -10.87 43.90 12.10
N GLU A 550 -12.10 44.37 11.89
CA GLU A 550 -12.39 45.55 11.07
C GLU A 550 -12.03 46.86 11.78
N ALA A 551 -12.13 46.89 13.12
CA ALA A 551 -11.82 48.04 13.98
C ALA A 551 -10.32 48.19 14.31
N SER A 552 -9.42 47.54 13.55
CA SER A 552 -7.97 47.50 13.79
C SER A 552 -7.38 48.85 14.24
N PRO A 553 -6.79 48.95 15.45
CA PRO A 553 -6.31 50.21 16.03
C PRO A 553 -5.19 50.88 15.23
N ASP A 554 -4.47 50.11 14.41
CA ASP A 554 -3.22 50.52 13.75
C ASP A 554 -3.45 51.15 12.35
N GLY A 555 -4.71 51.41 11.95
CA GLY A 555 -5.04 52.09 10.68
C GLY A 555 -4.92 51.24 9.40
N GLU A 556 -4.31 50.05 9.46
CA GLU A 556 -4.33 49.07 8.37
C GLU A 556 -5.67 48.32 8.32
N ARG A 557 -6.58 48.78 7.46
CA ARG A 557 -7.91 48.19 7.30
C ARG A 557 -7.81 46.82 6.63
N LEU A 558 -8.11 45.75 7.38
CA LEU A 558 -8.23 44.40 6.84
C LEU A 558 -9.47 44.29 5.95
N ARG A 559 -9.32 43.67 4.77
CA ARG A 559 -10.43 43.42 3.86
C ARG A 559 -11.05 42.06 4.14
N ILE A 560 -12.26 42.04 4.68
CA ILE A 560 -13.05 40.81 4.85
C ILE A 560 -13.81 40.48 3.56
N VAL A 561 -13.62 39.26 3.05
CA VAL A 561 -14.25 38.77 1.82
C VAL A 561 -15.04 37.51 2.14
N TYR A 562 -16.33 37.54 1.81
CA TYR A 562 -17.23 36.42 2.04
C TYR A 562 -17.36 35.54 0.80
N LEU A 563 -17.21 34.22 0.97
CA LEU A 563 -17.35 33.26 -0.14
C LEU A 563 -18.72 33.31 -0.81
N GLU A 564 -19.78 33.68 -0.08
CA GLU A 564 -21.11 33.85 -0.64
C GLU A 564 -21.16 34.96 -1.70
N ASP A 565 -20.38 36.03 -1.55
CA ASP A 565 -20.33 37.13 -2.52
C ASP A 565 -19.55 36.73 -3.77
N ILE A 566 -18.47 35.98 -3.58
CA ILE A 566 -17.70 35.38 -4.68
C ILE A 566 -18.58 34.39 -5.46
N ARG A 567 -19.39 33.59 -4.75
CA ARG A 567 -20.31 32.61 -5.37
C ARG A 567 -21.33 33.29 -6.28
N LYS A 568 -21.87 34.45 -5.91
CA LYS A 568 -22.81 35.23 -6.75
C LYS A 568 -22.19 35.70 -8.06
N GLN A 569 -20.86 35.86 -8.11
CA GLN A 569 -20.13 36.30 -9.30
C GLN A 569 -19.72 35.16 -10.24
N ILE A 570 -20.01 33.90 -9.91
CA ILE A 570 -19.60 32.74 -10.72
C ILE A 570 -20.55 32.58 -11.92
N THR A 571 -19.99 32.73 -13.12
CA THR A 571 -20.73 32.57 -14.39
C THR A 571 -20.59 31.16 -14.98
N THR A 572 -21.40 30.83 -15.99
CA THR A 572 -21.23 29.58 -16.77
C THR A 572 -19.89 29.54 -17.49
N VAL A 573 -19.38 30.68 -17.95
CA VAL A 573 -18.05 30.80 -18.58
C VAL A 573 -16.94 30.44 -17.59
N ASP A 574 -17.07 30.87 -16.33
CA ASP A 574 -16.12 30.49 -15.28
C ASP A 574 -16.09 28.99 -15.04
N LYS A 575 -17.25 28.32 -15.09
CA LYS A 575 -17.35 26.86 -14.97
C LYS A 575 -16.69 26.14 -16.15
N LEU A 576 -16.94 26.59 -17.38
CA LEU A 576 -16.32 26.01 -18.58
C LEU A 576 -14.79 26.18 -18.57
N ARG A 577 -14.30 27.38 -18.28
CA ARG A 577 -12.85 27.64 -18.11
C ARG A 577 -12.27 26.84 -16.95
N GLY A 578 -13.03 26.70 -15.86
CA GLY A 578 -12.69 25.87 -14.71
C GLY A 578 -12.49 24.41 -15.11
N ILE A 579 -13.35 23.82 -15.93
CA ILE A 579 -13.22 22.44 -16.40
C ILE A 579 -11.91 22.24 -17.18
N LEU A 580 -11.57 23.17 -18.06
CA LEU A 580 -10.35 23.13 -18.89
C LEU A 580 -9.07 23.26 -18.06
N GLN A 581 -9.12 24.01 -16.95
CA GLN A 581 -7.94 24.32 -16.12
C GLN A 581 -7.89 23.54 -14.80
N ALA A 582 -8.91 22.77 -14.44
CA ALA A 582 -9.02 22.10 -13.14
C ALA A 582 -7.82 21.21 -12.77
N SER A 583 -7.07 20.71 -13.74
CA SER A 583 -5.91 19.83 -13.52
C SER A 583 -4.56 20.50 -13.74
N ARG A 584 -4.50 21.83 -13.90
CA ARG A 584 -3.26 22.60 -14.09
C ARG A 584 -3.22 23.76 -13.11
N PRO A 585 -2.09 24.00 -12.41
CA PRO A 585 -1.97 25.17 -11.54
C PRO A 585 -2.08 26.45 -12.39
N MET A 586 -2.66 27.49 -11.80
CA MET A 586 -2.83 28.79 -12.48
C MET A 586 -1.53 29.61 -12.47
N ALA A 587 -0.72 29.46 -11.42
CA ALA A 587 0.60 30.05 -11.29
C ALA A 587 1.65 28.94 -11.11
N LYS A 588 2.85 29.16 -11.66
CA LYS A 588 3.96 28.21 -11.51
C LYS A 588 4.49 28.29 -10.07
N GLY A 589 4.51 27.16 -9.36
CA GLY A 589 5.06 27.02 -8.02
C GLY A 589 6.26 26.07 -7.99
N ARG A 590 7.09 26.18 -6.96
CA ARG A 590 8.17 25.25 -6.62
C ARG A 590 7.80 24.52 -5.32
N ALA A 591 8.34 23.32 -5.14
CA ALA A 591 8.12 22.53 -3.93
C ALA A 591 8.58 23.25 -2.65
N ASP A 592 9.64 24.04 -2.74
CA ASP A 592 10.23 24.73 -1.59
C ASP A 592 9.56 26.08 -1.29
N ASP A 593 8.58 26.50 -2.10
CA ASP A 593 7.78 27.69 -1.80
C ASP A 593 6.85 27.43 -0.60
N THR A 594 6.55 28.48 0.18
CA THR A 594 5.57 28.42 1.26
C THR A 594 4.19 28.00 0.74
N ALA A 595 3.72 26.85 1.22
CA ALA A 595 2.43 26.29 0.88
C ALA A 595 1.31 26.81 1.77
N ALA A 596 1.61 27.00 3.06
CA ALA A 596 0.68 27.53 4.04
C ALA A 596 1.44 28.18 5.20
N ILE A 597 0.80 29.14 5.85
CA ILE A 597 1.24 29.69 7.13
C ILE A 597 0.24 29.27 8.19
N VAL A 598 0.74 28.70 9.28
CA VAL A 598 -0.07 28.22 10.41
C VAL A 598 0.48 28.85 11.68
N PHE A 599 -0.38 29.18 12.65
CA PHE A 599 0.07 29.85 13.87
C PHE A 599 0.20 28.87 15.03
N THR A 600 1.27 29.03 15.81
CA THR A 600 1.45 28.32 17.08
C THR A 600 0.37 28.73 18.07
N SER A 601 -0.04 27.81 18.94
CA SER A 601 -1.23 27.94 19.80
C SER A 601 -1.12 28.98 20.93
N GLY A 602 -0.10 29.86 20.92
CA GLY A 602 0.02 31.00 21.84
C GLY A 602 0.11 30.65 23.33
N SER A 603 0.18 29.37 23.72
CA SER A 603 0.24 28.94 25.12
C SER A 603 1.45 29.48 25.89
N GLU A 604 2.43 30.06 25.18
CA GLU A 604 3.65 30.67 25.70
C GLU A 604 3.81 32.16 25.32
N GLY A 605 2.76 32.83 24.82
CA GLY A 605 2.78 34.26 24.47
C GLY A 605 2.19 34.59 23.09
N VAL A 606 2.71 35.66 22.45
CA VAL A 606 2.22 36.15 21.15
C VAL A 606 2.38 35.06 20.07
N PRO A 607 1.33 34.73 19.29
CA PRO A 607 1.40 33.71 18.27
C PRO A 607 2.47 33.99 17.21
N LYS A 608 3.27 32.97 16.88
CA LYS A 608 4.25 33.02 15.77
C LYS A 608 3.69 32.27 14.57
N GLY A 609 3.87 32.82 13.38
CA GLY A 609 3.55 32.14 12.14
C GLY A 609 4.64 31.12 11.80
N VAL A 610 4.23 29.95 11.34
CA VAL A 610 5.09 28.85 10.90
C VAL A 610 4.91 28.71 9.39
N ALA A 611 5.97 29.00 8.63
CA ALA A 611 5.95 28.90 7.18
C ALA A 611 6.26 27.47 6.74
N ILE A 612 5.25 26.75 6.25
CA ILE A 612 5.37 25.34 5.83
C ILE A 612 5.45 25.29 4.29
N SER A 613 6.48 24.67 3.73
CA SER A 613 6.60 24.50 2.27
C SER A 613 5.75 23.36 1.72
N HIS A 614 5.59 23.29 0.40
CA HIS A 614 4.91 22.16 -0.24
C HIS A 614 5.68 20.86 -0.01
N ARG A 615 7.01 20.90 -0.14
CA ARG A 615 7.90 19.77 0.13
C ARG A 615 7.70 19.27 1.56
N ASN A 616 7.59 20.17 2.55
CA ASN A 616 7.44 19.76 3.94
C ASN A 616 6.17 18.94 4.18
N MET A 617 5.03 19.40 3.68
CA MET A 617 3.76 18.68 3.84
C MET A 617 3.78 17.35 3.08
N LEU A 618 4.29 17.34 1.83
CA LEU A 618 4.36 16.13 1.02
C LEU A 618 5.35 15.11 1.58
N ALA A 619 6.47 15.56 2.15
CA ALA A 619 7.41 14.70 2.85
C ALA A 619 6.77 14.10 4.10
N ASN A 620 6.05 14.90 4.90
CA ASN A 620 5.45 14.41 6.13
C ASN A 620 4.40 13.33 5.87
N ILE A 621 3.50 13.52 4.90
CA ILE A 621 2.51 12.48 4.57
C ILE A 621 3.18 11.23 3.99
N ALA A 622 4.29 11.37 3.25
CA ALA A 622 5.04 10.23 2.73
C ALA A 622 5.73 9.43 3.84
N GLN A 623 6.29 10.13 4.82
CA GLN A 623 6.89 9.52 6.01
C GLN A 623 5.83 8.76 6.82
N VAL A 624 4.64 9.33 7.02
CA VAL A 624 3.53 8.67 7.72
C VAL A 624 3.05 7.44 6.94
N ALA A 625 2.84 7.55 5.64
CA ALA A 625 2.41 6.42 4.79
C ALA A 625 3.46 5.31 4.64
N ALA A 626 4.73 5.60 4.96
CA ALA A 626 5.77 4.57 5.05
C ALA A 626 5.68 3.73 6.34
N ARG A 627 4.89 4.17 7.34
CA ARG A 627 4.71 3.50 8.64
C ARG A 627 3.29 2.99 8.86
N ILE A 628 2.29 3.66 8.30
CA ILE A 628 0.88 3.25 8.36
C ILE A 628 0.44 2.87 6.96
N ASP A 629 -0.07 1.64 6.82
CA ASP A 629 -0.62 1.16 5.57
C ASP A 629 -2.06 1.69 5.40
N PHE A 630 -2.23 2.56 4.39
CA PHE A 630 -3.51 3.13 3.99
C PHE A 630 -3.98 2.45 2.72
N ASP A 631 -5.24 2.04 2.68
CA ASP A 631 -5.90 1.61 1.45
C ASP A 631 -6.91 2.67 0.96
N THR A 632 -7.20 2.67 -0.34
CA THR A 632 -8.22 3.56 -0.94
C THR A 632 -9.65 3.32 -0.44
N SER A 633 -9.90 2.21 0.28
CA SER A 633 -11.14 2.01 1.03
C SER A 633 -11.18 2.77 2.36
N ASP A 634 -10.04 3.25 2.87
CA ASP A 634 -9.98 3.98 4.12
C ASP A 634 -10.66 5.35 4.04
N ARG A 635 -11.25 5.72 5.16
CA ARG A 635 -11.99 6.96 5.33
C ARG A 635 -11.58 7.67 6.62
N ILE A 636 -11.01 8.86 6.49
CA ILE A 636 -10.59 9.69 7.61
C ILE A 636 -11.76 10.55 8.08
N PHE A 637 -12.05 10.53 9.38
CA PHE A 637 -12.93 11.51 10.01
C PHE A 637 -12.10 12.69 10.53
N ASN A 638 -12.07 13.79 9.78
CA ASN A 638 -11.31 14.97 10.16
C ASN A 638 -12.14 15.91 11.04
N VAL A 639 -11.96 15.74 12.34
CA VAL A 639 -12.55 16.61 13.36
C VAL A 639 -11.60 17.72 13.83
N LEU A 640 -10.30 17.57 13.56
CA LEU A 640 -9.29 18.52 13.99
C LEU A 640 -9.31 19.76 13.09
N PRO A 641 -9.29 20.99 13.66
CA PRO A 641 -9.40 22.19 12.85
C PRO A 641 -8.27 22.33 11.82
N MET A 642 -8.61 22.67 10.57
CA MET A 642 -7.65 22.90 9.49
C MET A 642 -6.77 24.15 9.68
N PHE A 643 -7.05 25.00 10.67
CA PHE A 643 -6.11 26.06 11.08
C PHE A 643 -5.00 25.57 12.01
N HIS A 644 -5.01 24.29 12.39
CA HIS A 644 -3.88 23.59 12.98
C HIS A 644 -3.23 22.68 11.95
N SER A 645 -1.90 22.60 11.97
CA SER A 645 -1.11 21.74 11.05
C SER A 645 -1.55 20.28 11.07
N PHE A 646 -2.01 19.77 12.22
CA PHE A 646 -2.50 18.40 12.32
C PHE A 646 -3.80 18.18 11.53
N GLY A 647 -4.79 19.06 11.71
CA GLY A 647 -6.02 19.01 10.92
C GLY A 647 -5.80 19.37 9.45
N LEU A 648 -4.84 20.23 9.14
CA LEU A 648 -4.51 20.61 7.76
C LEU A 648 -3.80 19.49 7.01
N THR A 649 -2.66 19.01 7.50
CA THR A 649 -1.89 17.99 6.79
C THR A 649 -2.61 16.64 6.81
N ALA A 650 -3.02 16.15 7.99
CA ALA A 650 -3.64 14.83 8.09
C ALA A 650 -5.10 14.82 7.60
N GLY A 651 -5.80 15.95 7.72
CA GLY A 651 -7.21 16.08 7.35
C GLY A 651 -7.49 16.65 5.96
N LEU A 652 -6.51 17.23 5.26
CA LEU A 652 -6.68 17.71 3.88
C LEU A 652 -5.63 17.10 2.95
N VAL A 653 -4.34 17.23 3.26
CA VAL A 653 -3.29 16.88 2.28
C VAL A 653 -3.14 15.36 2.13
N LEU A 654 -3.01 14.64 3.25
CA LEU A 654 -2.84 13.18 3.28
C LEU A 654 -3.97 12.43 2.53
N PRO A 655 -5.27 12.63 2.86
CA PRO A 655 -6.33 11.89 2.18
C PRO A 655 -6.41 12.21 0.69
N LEU A 656 -6.24 13.48 0.31
CA LEU A 656 -6.29 13.89 -1.09
C LEU A 656 -5.15 13.31 -1.91
N PHE A 657 -3.95 13.19 -1.33
CA PHE A 657 -2.78 12.67 -2.04
C PHE A 657 -2.85 11.15 -2.23
N TYR A 658 -3.25 10.41 -1.19
CA TYR A 658 -3.29 8.94 -1.21
C TYR A 658 -4.60 8.35 -1.75
N GLY A 659 -5.59 9.18 -2.08
CA GLY A 659 -6.87 8.69 -2.61
C GLY A 659 -7.84 8.22 -1.53
N LEU A 660 -7.65 8.65 -0.29
CA LEU A 660 -8.53 8.33 0.83
C LEU A 660 -9.73 9.27 0.83
N ARG A 661 -10.86 8.80 1.35
CA ARG A 661 -12.04 9.65 1.54
C ARG A 661 -11.89 10.39 2.85
N VAL A 662 -12.22 11.68 2.89
CA VAL A 662 -12.24 12.44 4.15
C VAL A 662 -13.63 12.99 4.46
N PHE A 663 -14.09 12.80 5.70
CA PHE A 663 -15.27 13.49 6.22
C PHE A 663 -14.83 14.70 7.05
N GLN A 664 -15.19 15.90 6.61
CA GLN A 664 -14.87 17.14 7.31
C GLN A 664 -15.98 17.48 8.31
N TYR A 665 -15.59 17.74 9.56
CA TYR A 665 -16.53 18.16 10.59
C TYR A 665 -16.06 19.45 11.29
N PRO A 666 -16.92 20.48 11.42
CA PRO A 666 -16.49 21.84 11.73
C PRO A 666 -16.05 22.09 13.17
N SER A 667 -16.45 21.24 14.13
CA SER A 667 -16.15 21.44 15.54
C SER A 667 -15.86 20.11 16.26
N PRO A 668 -14.74 19.99 16.96
CA PRO A 668 -14.44 18.81 17.78
C PRO A 668 -15.25 18.74 19.08
N LEU A 669 -15.96 19.81 19.47
CA LEU A 669 -16.63 19.90 20.76
C LEU A 669 -18.00 19.21 20.79
N HIS A 670 -18.50 18.72 19.65
CA HIS A 670 -19.82 18.07 19.58
C HIS A 670 -19.75 16.60 20.01
N TYR A 671 -19.39 16.35 21.27
CA TYR A 671 -19.06 15.02 21.81
C TYR A 671 -20.15 13.96 21.62
N LYS A 672 -21.43 14.36 21.59
CA LYS A 672 -22.57 13.46 21.38
C LYS A 672 -22.78 13.10 19.90
N THR A 673 -22.57 14.05 19.00
CA THR A 673 -22.89 13.92 17.58
C THR A 673 -21.79 13.20 16.80
N ILE A 674 -20.53 13.41 17.19
CA ILE A 674 -19.36 12.87 16.48
C ILE A 674 -19.34 11.33 16.44
N PRO A 675 -19.57 10.59 17.54
CA PRO A 675 -19.65 9.13 17.49
C PRO A 675 -20.68 8.60 16.50
N GLU A 676 -21.88 9.20 16.48
CA GLU A 676 -22.93 8.80 15.54
C GLU A 676 -22.52 9.07 14.08
N LEU A 677 -21.84 10.18 13.82
CA LEU A 677 -21.36 10.53 12.48
C LEU A 677 -20.18 9.66 12.04
N ILE A 678 -19.31 9.22 12.95
CA ILE A 678 -18.26 8.24 12.64
C ILE A 678 -18.91 6.94 12.15
N ARG A 679 -19.92 6.44 12.86
CA ARG A 679 -20.70 5.26 12.45
C ARG A 679 -21.39 5.44 11.11
N LYS A 680 -22.08 6.57 10.90
CA LYS A 680 -22.83 6.86 9.65
C LYS A 680 -21.92 7.06 8.45
N SER A 681 -20.79 7.72 8.65
CA SER A 681 -19.79 7.91 7.59
C SER A 681 -19.02 6.62 7.32
N GLY A 682 -18.98 5.66 8.24
CA GLY A 682 -18.15 4.48 8.11
C GLY A 682 -16.67 4.84 8.08
N ALA A 683 -16.27 5.85 8.87
CA ALA A 683 -14.88 6.22 8.98
C ALA A 683 -14.06 5.06 9.52
N THR A 684 -12.86 4.87 8.95
CA THR A 684 -11.91 3.84 9.36
C THR A 684 -10.74 4.41 10.15
N ALA A 685 -10.53 5.73 10.09
CA ALA A 685 -9.51 6.42 10.86
C ALA A 685 -10.08 7.65 11.55
N LEU A 686 -9.77 7.80 12.84
CA LEU A 686 -10.03 8.99 13.64
C LEU A 686 -8.71 9.53 14.18
N ILE A 687 -8.55 10.85 14.11
CA ILE A 687 -7.39 11.54 14.65
C ILE A 687 -7.90 12.57 15.65
N GLY A 688 -7.33 12.59 16.85
CA GLY A 688 -7.79 13.46 17.95
C GLY A 688 -6.72 13.74 18.99
N THR A 689 -7.05 14.60 19.95
CA THR A 689 -6.31 14.76 21.21
C THR A 689 -6.90 13.82 22.27
N ASP A 690 -6.17 13.56 23.35
CA ASP A 690 -6.71 12.80 24.50
C ASP A 690 -8.03 13.39 25.00
N THR A 691 -8.06 14.71 25.20
CA THR A 691 -9.24 15.47 25.64
C THR A 691 -10.46 15.18 24.76
N PHE A 692 -10.30 15.21 23.43
CA PHE A 692 -11.41 14.97 22.52
C PHE A 692 -11.83 13.51 22.46
N LEU A 693 -10.86 12.59 22.40
CA LEU A 693 -11.11 11.16 22.37
C LEU A 693 -11.83 10.70 23.65
N ALA A 694 -11.40 11.16 24.82
CA ALA A 694 -12.08 10.91 26.09
C ALA A 694 -13.54 11.39 26.06
N GLY A 695 -13.77 12.61 25.57
CA GLY A 695 -15.12 13.16 25.39
C GLY A 695 -16.01 12.31 24.48
N TYR A 696 -15.47 11.85 23.33
CA TYR A 696 -16.20 10.98 22.41
C TYR A 696 -16.47 9.60 23.01
N GLY A 697 -15.46 8.96 23.62
CA GLY A 697 -15.58 7.63 24.21
C GLY A 697 -16.62 7.55 25.33
N ARG A 698 -16.75 8.61 26.15
CA ARG A 698 -17.77 8.71 27.20
C ARG A 698 -19.19 8.73 26.61
N GLN A 699 -19.40 9.47 25.53
CA GLN A 699 -20.73 9.63 24.90
C GLN A 699 -21.08 8.53 23.89
N ALA A 700 -20.09 7.87 23.30
CA ALA A 700 -20.27 6.86 22.26
C ALA A 700 -20.95 5.59 22.77
N LYS A 701 -21.74 4.94 21.91
CA LYS A 701 -22.23 3.57 22.12
C LYS A 701 -21.20 2.56 21.61
N PRO A 702 -21.18 1.30 22.10
CA PRO A 702 -20.20 0.30 21.66
C PRO A 702 -20.08 0.17 20.12
N ASP A 703 -21.19 0.24 19.40
CA ASP A 703 -21.22 0.11 17.93
C ASP A 703 -20.79 1.37 17.16
N ASP A 704 -20.66 2.53 17.81
CA ASP A 704 -20.38 3.79 17.10
C ASP A 704 -18.98 3.81 16.45
N PHE A 705 -18.03 3.06 17.02
CA PHE A 705 -16.64 3.00 16.56
C PHE A 705 -16.27 1.70 15.84
N ARG A 706 -17.23 0.81 15.56
CA ARG A 706 -16.97 -0.53 14.98
C ARG A 706 -16.19 -0.53 13.66
N THR A 707 -16.23 0.56 12.90
CA THR A 707 -15.53 0.68 11.60
C THR A 707 -14.11 1.23 11.75
N LEU A 708 -13.77 1.82 12.91
CA LEU A 708 -12.46 2.40 13.12
C LEU A 708 -11.40 1.29 13.22
N ARG A 709 -10.41 1.38 12.34
CA ARG A 709 -9.17 0.59 12.34
C ARG A 709 -8.05 1.33 13.04
N TYR A 710 -8.03 2.65 12.91
CA TYR A 710 -6.99 3.51 13.45
C TYR A 710 -7.60 4.62 14.29
N VAL A 711 -7.17 4.73 15.54
CA VAL A 711 -7.43 5.90 16.38
C VAL A 711 -6.10 6.45 16.85
N VAL A 712 -5.70 7.56 16.24
CA VAL A 712 -4.41 8.19 16.49
C VAL A 712 -4.63 9.40 17.40
N ALA A 713 -4.01 9.34 18.57
CA ALA A 713 -3.98 10.41 19.54
C ALA A 713 -2.67 11.19 19.43
N GLY A 714 -2.74 12.52 19.46
CA GLY A 714 -1.54 13.35 19.45
C GLY A 714 -1.80 14.74 20.02
N ALA A 715 -0.76 15.57 20.00
CA ALA A 715 -0.73 16.95 20.51
C ALA A 715 -0.83 17.10 22.04
N GLU A 716 -1.25 16.07 22.78
CA GLU A 716 -1.30 15.91 24.24
C GLU A 716 -0.97 14.45 24.61
N PRO A 717 -0.42 14.18 25.81
CA PRO A 717 -0.28 12.82 26.32
C PRO A 717 -1.65 12.13 26.48
N VAL A 718 -1.70 10.83 26.19
CA VAL A 718 -2.91 10.03 26.39
C VAL A 718 -2.98 9.52 27.83
N LYS A 719 -4.11 9.76 28.48
CA LYS A 719 -4.34 9.30 29.86
C LYS A 719 -4.62 7.80 29.89
N ALA A 720 -4.19 7.13 30.96
CA ALA A 720 -4.48 5.72 31.19
C ALA A 720 -5.99 5.42 31.15
N ALA A 721 -6.81 6.31 31.73
CA ALA A 721 -8.26 6.20 31.71
C ALA A 721 -8.86 6.23 30.29
N THR A 722 -8.36 7.10 29.41
CA THR A 722 -8.79 7.16 28.01
C THR A 722 -8.42 5.90 27.25
N ARG A 723 -7.20 5.38 27.48
CA ARG A 723 -6.73 4.12 26.88
C ARG A 723 -7.58 2.93 27.33
N ALA A 724 -7.86 2.81 28.62
CA ALA A 724 -8.73 1.77 29.19
C ALA A 724 -10.14 1.87 28.61
N LEU A 725 -10.73 3.07 28.57
CA LEU A 725 -12.05 3.31 27.98
C LEU A 725 -12.15 2.80 26.54
N TYR A 726 -11.17 3.10 25.69
CA TYR A 726 -11.20 2.67 24.30
C TYR A 726 -10.98 1.16 24.13
N GLN A 727 -10.08 0.59 24.92
CA GLN A 727 -9.78 -0.83 24.89
C GLN A 727 -10.95 -1.67 25.40
N GLU A 728 -11.55 -1.31 26.53
CA GLU A 728 -12.60 -2.08 27.19
C GLU A 728 -13.96 -1.93 26.50
N LYS A 729 -14.32 -0.71 26.10
CA LYS A 729 -15.65 -0.43 25.54
C LYS A 729 -15.75 -0.71 24.04
N PHE A 730 -14.65 -0.55 23.30
CA PHE A 730 -14.66 -0.64 21.84
C PHE A 730 -13.65 -1.66 21.27
N GLY A 731 -12.76 -2.22 22.09
CA GLY A 731 -11.70 -3.12 21.60
C GLY A 731 -10.65 -2.42 20.74
N ILE A 732 -10.49 -1.10 20.89
CA ILE A 732 -9.61 -0.28 20.04
C ILE A 732 -8.37 0.12 20.83
N ALA A 733 -7.19 -0.23 20.30
CA ALA A 733 -5.92 0.27 20.80
C ALA A 733 -5.67 1.71 20.31
N LEU A 734 -5.47 2.65 21.24
CA LEU A 734 -5.06 4.02 20.91
C LEU A 734 -3.57 4.07 20.53
N LEU A 735 -3.30 4.64 19.35
CA LEU A 735 -1.95 4.87 18.85
C LEU A 735 -1.53 6.29 19.19
N GLU A 736 -0.42 6.47 19.90
CA GLU A 736 0.13 7.81 20.17
C GLU A 736 1.04 8.27 19.03
N GLY A 737 0.93 9.53 18.66
CA GLY A 737 1.82 10.22 17.75
C GLY A 737 2.30 11.55 18.33
N TYR A 738 3.56 11.89 18.04
CA TYR A 738 4.20 13.12 18.46
C TYR A 738 4.58 13.97 17.25
N GLY A 739 4.48 15.29 17.43
CA GLY A 739 4.79 16.26 16.41
C GLY A 739 4.51 17.68 16.88
N VAL A 740 5.15 18.64 16.20
CA VAL A 740 4.94 20.07 16.41
C VAL A 740 4.58 20.72 15.07
N THR A 741 4.11 21.97 15.08
CA THR A 741 3.63 22.60 13.83
C THR A 741 4.76 22.77 12.82
N GLU A 742 5.94 23.01 13.34
CA GLU A 742 7.22 23.23 12.70
C GLU A 742 7.73 21.99 11.95
N THR A 743 7.10 20.82 12.13
CA THR A 743 7.53 19.54 11.53
C THR A 743 6.48 18.92 10.60
N GLY A 744 5.48 19.71 10.18
CA GLY A 744 4.59 19.36 9.10
C GLY A 744 3.41 18.36 9.31
N PRO A 745 2.94 17.91 10.49
CA PRO A 745 3.46 18.08 11.85
C PRO A 745 4.11 16.83 12.45
N VAL A 746 3.93 15.63 11.91
CA VAL A 746 4.28 14.39 12.65
C VAL A 746 5.80 14.17 12.68
N LEU A 747 6.36 13.77 13.82
CA LEU A 747 7.77 13.39 13.99
C LEU A 747 7.92 11.92 14.35
N ALA A 748 7.08 11.40 15.25
CA ALA A 748 7.12 10.02 15.71
C ALA A 748 5.72 9.46 15.85
N LEU A 749 5.57 8.15 15.67
CA LEU A 749 4.28 7.50 15.82
C LEU A 749 4.38 6.04 16.23
N ASN A 750 3.43 5.61 17.06
CA ASN A 750 3.12 4.21 17.26
C ASN A 750 2.28 3.69 16.08
N THR A 751 2.56 2.46 15.66
CA THR A 751 1.80 1.74 14.64
C THR A 751 1.13 0.51 15.24
N PRO A 752 0.13 -0.09 14.57
CA PRO A 752 -0.44 -1.36 15.02
C PRO A 752 0.60 -2.49 15.16
N ALA A 753 1.63 -2.51 14.31
CA ALA A 753 2.68 -3.53 14.31
C ALA A 753 3.81 -3.23 15.31
N PHE A 754 4.10 -1.94 15.55
CA PHE A 754 5.18 -1.47 16.41
C PHE A 754 4.64 -0.35 17.30
N SER A 755 4.22 -0.72 18.51
CA SER A 755 3.74 0.22 19.52
C SER A 755 4.26 -0.14 20.91
N ARG A 756 4.44 0.89 21.75
CA ARG A 756 4.81 0.72 23.16
C ARG A 756 4.07 1.74 24.01
N ILE A 757 3.34 1.27 25.02
CA ILE A 757 2.59 2.10 25.97
C ILE A 757 3.58 3.02 26.71
N GLY A 758 3.19 4.27 26.91
CA GLY A 758 4.03 5.29 27.56
C GLY A 758 5.07 5.94 26.64
N THR A 759 5.06 5.60 25.35
CA THR A 759 5.93 6.18 24.33
C THR A 759 5.11 6.76 23.20
N VAL A 760 5.67 7.73 22.48
CA VAL A 760 5.05 8.29 21.25
C VAL A 760 5.48 7.54 19.99
N GLY A 761 6.04 6.35 20.15
CA GLY A 761 6.52 5.50 19.07
C GLY A 761 7.92 5.85 18.60
N GLN A 762 8.23 5.46 17.37
CA GLN A 762 9.55 5.65 16.75
C GLN A 762 9.55 6.85 15.82
N MET A 763 10.71 7.50 15.70
CA MET A 763 10.92 8.61 14.75
C MET A 763 10.56 8.19 13.32
N LEU A 764 9.96 9.10 12.55
CA LEU A 764 9.66 8.94 11.13
C LEU A 764 10.94 8.80 10.30
N PRO A 765 10.90 8.12 9.13
CA PRO A 765 12.07 7.95 8.28
C PRO A 765 12.56 9.29 7.71
N GLY A 766 13.87 9.44 7.54
CA GLY A 766 14.48 10.64 6.96
C GLY A 766 14.52 11.86 7.90
N ILE A 767 14.31 11.66 9.20
CA ILE A 767 14.55 12.66 10.25
C ILE A 767 15.93 12.41 10.85
N GLU A 768 16.76 13.44 10.84
CA GLU A 768 17.96 13.52 11.67
C GLU A 768 17.57 14.10 13.03
N LEU A 769 18.13 13.55 14.11
CA LEU A 769 17.88 14.01 15.47
C LEU A 769 19.17 14.13 16.26
N ARG A 770 19.17 15.07 17.20
CA ARG A 770 20.20 15.25 18.22
C ARG A 770 19.52 15.56 19.55
N LEU A 771 20.09 15.08 20.64
CA LEU A 771 19.65 15.39 22.00
C LEU A 771 20.67 16.31 22.65
N ASP A 772 20.29 17.56 22.89
CA ASP A 772 21.15 18.52 23.57
C ASP A 772 21.03 18.33 25.09
N PRO A 773 22.15 18.20 25.84
CA PRO A 773 22.10 18.02 27.29
C PRO A 773 21.38 19.17 27.99
N VAL A 774 20.57 18.84 29.00
CA VAL A 774 19.86 19.84 29.82
C VAL A 774 20.39 19.79 31.25
N PRO A 775 20.94 20.90 31.80
CA PRO A 775 21.42 20.93 33.17
C PRO A 775 20.35 20.49 34.17
N GLY A 776 20.69 19.57 35.07
CA GLY A 776 19.77 19.01 36.08
C GLY A 776 18.93 17.82 35.62
N ILE A 777 19.10 17.33 34.39
CA ILE A 777 18.43 16.12 33.88
C ILE A 777 19.50 15.10 33.49
N ALA A 778 19.58 13.99 34.24
CA ALA A 778 20.60 12.96 34.03
C ALA A 778 20.29 12.03 32.84
N GLU A 779 19.02 11.70 32.61
CA GLU A 779 18.57 10.84 31.52
C GLU A 779 17.67 11.60 30.53
N GLY A 780 18.12 11.64 29.28
CA GLY A 780 17.43 12.31 28.18
C GLY A 780 18.02 13.67 27.84
N GLY A 781 17.48 14.30 26.80
CA GLY A 781 17.96 15.59 26.33
C GLY A 781 16.91 16.33 25.53
N ARG A 782 17.20 17.60 25.25
CA ARG A 782 16.34 18.48 24.46
C ARG A 782 16.40 18.05 23.00
N LEU A 783 15.23 17.73 22.44
CA LEU A 783 15.12 17.18 21.09
C LEU A 783 15.27 18.27 20.04
N VAL A 784 16.31 18.14 19.21
CA VAL A 784 16.56 18.99 18.05
C VAL A 784 16.52 18.11 16.79
N VAL A 785 15.77 18.52 15.78
CA VAL A 785 15.49 17.72 14.58
C VAL A 785 15.76 18.46 13.28
N ARG A 786 16.16 17.73 12.25
CA ARG A 786 16.33 18.21 10.88
C ARG A 786 15.77 17.17 9.91
N GLY A 787 15.17 17.61 8.81
CA GLY A 787 14.56 16.70 7.84
C GLY A 787 13.72 17.41 6.79
N PRO A 788 13.20 16.66 5.80
CA PRO A 788 12.47 17.23 4.68
C PRO A 788 11.08 17.78 5.06
N ASN A 789 10.53 17.37 6.21
CA ASN A 789 9.26 17.85 6.77
C ASN A 789 9.39 19.07 7.70
N ILE A 790 10.61 19.57 7.93
CA ILE A 790 10.86 20.71 8.83
C ILE A 790 10.56 22.03 8.11
N MET A 791 9.84 22.94 8.78
CA MET A 791 9.41 24.24 8.28
C MET A 791 10.53 25.09 7.68
N LEU A 792 10.14 26.12 6.91
CA LEU A 792 11.07 27.12 6.38
C LEU A 792 11.58 28.09 7.47
N GLY A 793 10.75 28.38 8.46
CA GLY A 793 11.08 29.36 9.51
C GLY A 793 9.85 30.02 10.14
N TYR A 794 10.10 30.94 11.06
CA TYR A 794 9.06 31.69 11.77
C TYR A 794 8.76 33.04 11.12
N LEU A 795 7.50 33.48 11.24
CA LEU A 795 7.05 34.84 10.94
C LEU A 795 6.63 35.51 12.24
N ARG A 796 7.11 36.73 12.48
CA ARG A 796 6.89 37.44 13.74
C ARG A 796 6.48 38.89 13.51
N VAL A 797 5.91 39.50 14.55
CA VAL A 797 5.34 40.85 14.53
C VAL A 797 6.42 41.93 14.46
N ASP A 798 7.61 41.66 15.00
CA ASP A 798 8.80 42.53 14.99
C ASP A 798 9.47 42.59 13.61
N ALA A 799 9.37 41.52 12.82
CA ALA A 799 9.81 41.47 11.43
C ALA A 799 8.69 41.00 10.46
N PRO A 800 7.62 41.78 10.24
CA PRO A 800 6.47 41.40 9.42
C PRO A 800 6.82 40.90 8.02
N GLY A 801 6.33 39.71 7.66
CA GLY A 801 6.47 39.10 6.34
C GLY A 801 7.86 38.55 6.02
N MET A 802 8.81 38.62 6.96
CA MET A 802 10.14 38.06 6.83
C MET A 802 10.20 36.70 7.53
N ILE A 803 10.55 35.65 6.79
CA ILE A 803 10.78 34.32 7.36
C ILE A 803 12.13 34.34 8.07
N GLU A 804 12.11 34.17 9.39
CA GLU A 804 13.28 33.89 10.23
C GLU A 804 13.70 32.43 10.00
N PRO A 805 14.77 32.16 9.22
CA PRO A 805 15.16 30.79 8.89
C PRO A 805 15.73 30.06 10.12
N LEU A 806 15.72 28.74 10.05
CA LEU A 806 16.36 27.89 11.05
C LEU A 806 17.89 27.96 10.95
N VAL A 807 18.57 27.90 12.09
CA VAL A 807 20.03 27.82 12.15
C VAL A 807 20.47 26.44 11.64
N GLU A 808 21.19 26.42 10.51
CA GLU A 808 21.67 25.19 9.85
C GLU A 808 20.56 24.15 9.54
N GLY A 809 19.31 24.61 9.43
CA GLY A 809 18.14 23.75 9.20
C GLY A 809 17.69 22.93 10.42
N TRP A 810 18.29 23.12 11.59
CA TRP A 810 17.90 22.44 12.82
C TRP A 810 16.74 23.16 13.51
N HIS A 811 15.71 22.41 13.86
CA HIS A 811 14.59 22.87 14.65
C HIS A 811 14.66 22.31 16.07
N ASP A 812 14.74 23.21 17.05
CA ASP A 812 14.62 22.90 18.46
C ASP A 812 13.13 22.82 18.84
N THR A 813 12.68 21.62 19.20
CA THR A 813 11.28 21.34 19.55
C THR A 813 10.87 21.95 20.90
N GLY A 814 11.84 22.27 21.77
CA GLY A 814 11.60 22.67 23.15
C GLY A 814 11.20 21.52 24.09
N ASP A 815 11.11 20.29 23.58
CA ASP A 815 10.72 19.11 24.35
C ASP A 815 11.94 18.28 24.78
N ILE A 816 11.88 17.74 26.00
CA ILE A 816 12.89 16.84 26.55
C ILE A 816 12.40 15.41 26.39
N VAL A 817 13.24 14.56 25.81
CA VAL A 817 12.89 13.18 25.51
C VAL A 817 13.99 12.21 25.91
N THR A 818 13.59 10.96 26.14
CA THR A 818 14.49 9.80 26.18
C THR A 818 14.20 8.90 25.00
N ILE A 819 15.24 8.27 24.45
CA ILE A 819 15.13 7.30 23.35
C ILE A 819 15.76 6.00 23.84
N ASP A 820 15.00 4.90 23.77
CA ASP A 820 15.51 3.59 24.18
C ASP A 820 16.30 2.87 23.08
N ALA A 821 16.85 1.69 23.40
CA ALA A 821 17.66 0.89 22.47
C ALA A 821 16.90 0.42 21.22
N GLU A 822 15.57 0.37 21.27
CA GLU A 822 14.70 0.00 20.14
C GLU A 822 14.20 1.25 19.38
N GLY A 823 14.59 2.45 19.81
CA GLY A 823 14.25 3.71 19.17
C GLY A 823 12.87 4.27 19.55
N PHE A 824 12.22 3.75 20.59
CA PHE A 824 10.98 4.35 21.09
C PHE A 824 11.28 5.62 21.90
N ILE A 825 10.45 6.64 21.66
CA ILE A 825 10.63 7.97 22.23
C ILE A 825 9.64 8.18 23.36
N THR A 826 10.14 8.58 24.53
CA THR A 826 9.32 8.99 25.68
C THR A 826 9.50 10.48 25.93
N ILE A 827 8.39 11.23 25.98
CA ILE A 827 8.39 12.66 26.30
C ILE A 827 8.43 12.84 27.81
N LYS A 828 9.42 13.56 28.33
CA LYS A 828 9.56 13.87 29.76
C LYS A 828 8.93 15.21 30.15
N GLY A 829 8.82 16.12 29.18
CA GLY A 829 8.14 17.40 29.31
C GLY A 829 8.77 18.50 28.45
N ARG A 830 8.15 19.68 28.45
CA ARG A 830 8.74 20.87 27.80
C ARG A 830 9.80 21.47 28.70
N ALA A 831 10.92 21.91 28.15
CA ALA A 831 12.01 22.53 28.90
C ALA A 831 11.56 23.72 29.78
N LYS A 832 10.56 24.49 29.32
CA LYS A 832 9.97 25.61 30.09
C LYS A 832 8.98 25.20 31.19
N ARG A 833 8.53 23.95 31.22
CA ARG A 833 7.61 23.40 32.23
C ARG A 833 8.35 22.50 33.22
N PHE A 834 9.57 22.89 33.58
CA PHE A 834 10.32 22.32 34.69
C PHE A 834 10.44 23.38 35.78
N ALA A 835 10.13 22.98 37.02
CA ALA A 835 10.38 23.78 38.20
C ALA A 835 11.79 23.49 38.74
N LYS A 836 12.53 24.54 39.10
CA LYS A 836 13.82 24.43 39.77
C LYS A 836 13.61 24.38 41.28
N LEU A 837 13.48 23.17 41.82
CA LEU A 837 13.23 22.94 43.23
C LEU A 837 14.50 22.44 43.91
N GLY A 838 15.15 23.31 44.69
CA GLY A 838 16.33 22.91 45.48
C GLY A 838 17.52 22.40 44.64
N GLY A 839 17.67 22.90 43.41
CA GLY A 839 18.74 22.50 42.49
C GLY A 839 18.37 21.37 41.52
N GLU A 840 17.22 20.71 41.71
CA GLU A 840 16.70 19.71 40.78
C GLU A 840 15.66 20.28 39.82
N MET A 841 15.61 19.72 38.61
CA MET A 841 14.63 20.07 37.58
C MET A 841 13.44 19.10 37.66
N ILE A 842 12.31 19.55 38.21
CA ILE A 842 11.11 18.74 38.38
C ILE A 842 10.10 19.04 37.27
N SER A 843 9.69 18.01 36.53
CA SER A 843 8.70 18.15 35.45
C SER A 843 7.30 18.46 36.01
N LEU A 844 6.76 19.64 35.67
CA LEU A 844 5.39 20.00 36.04
C LEU A 844 4.37 19.07 35.36
N GLN A 845 4.70 18.55 34.18
CA GLN A 845 3.84 17.59 33.48
C GLN A 845 3.74 16.26 34.21
N ALA A 846 4.82 15.79 34.86
CA ALA A 846 4.75 14.59 35.67
C ALA A 846 3.81 14.77 36.87
N ILE A 847 3.76 15.97 37.45
CA ILE A 847 2.81 16.33 38.50
C ILE A 847 1.37 16.39 37.94
N ASP A 848 1.17 16.97 36.75
CA ASP A 848 -0.13 16.96 36.06
C ASP A 848 -0.66 15.52 35.85
N LEU A 849 0.22 14.59 35.45
CA LEU A 849 -0.13 13.18 35.23
C LEU A 849 -0.50 12.45 36.53
N LEU A 850 0.27 12.65 37.61
CA LEU A 850 -0.07 12.09 38.93
C LEU A 850 -1.42 12.63 39.43
N ALA A 851 -1.68 13.92 39.23
CA ALA A 851 -2.97 14.53 39.58
C ALA A 851 -4.12 13.93 38.76
N ALA A 852 -3.90 13.72 37.46
CA ALA A 852 -4.89 13.12 36.57
C ALA A 852 -5.14 11.62 36.87
N GLU A 853 -4.18 10.91 37.46
CA GLU A 853 -4.38 9.52 37.89
C GLU A 853 -5.14 9.46 39.22
N LEU A 854 -4.85 10.36 40.16
CA LEU A 854 -5.54 10.45 41.44
C LEU A 854 -6.99 10.98 41.29
N TRP A 855 -7.18 11.97 40.42
CA TRP A 855 -8.47 12.64 40.18
C TRP A 855 -8.81 12.61 38.67
N PRO A 856 -9.21 11.44 38.15
CA PRO A 856 -9.41 11.23 36.70
C PRO A 856 -10.55 12.05 36.09
N ASP A 857 -11.51 12.46 36.92
CA ASP A 857 -12.69 13.22 36.49
C ASP A 857 -12.53 14.74 36.58
N ALA A 858 -11.41 15.23 37.10
CA ALA A 858 -11.12 16.66 37.25
C ALA A 858 -9.88 17.08 36.45
N VAL A 859 -9.93 18.28 35.87
CA VAL A 859 -8.74 18.87 35.25
C VAL A 859 -7.83 19.41 36.35
N SER A 860 -6.55 19.03 36.30
CA SER A 860 -5.52 19.49 37.24
C SER A 860 -4.29 19.97 36.49
N VAL A 861 -3.66 21.06 36.94
CA VAL A 861 -2.48 21.65 36.31
C VAL A 861 -1.54 22.29 37.32
N ALA A 862 -0.26 21.95 37.22
CA ALA A 862 0.83 22.46 38.05
C ALA A 862 1.48 23.70 37.42
N ALA A 863 1.76 24.68 38.27
CA ALA A 863 2.49 25.90 37.95
C ALA A 863 3.62 26.13 38.95
N ALA A 864 4.76 26.63 38.47
CA ALA A 864 5.89 27.01 39.30
C ALA A 864 5.84 28.51 39.60
N ILE A 865 6.10 28.90 40.85
CA ILE A 865 6.24 30.29 41.26
C ILE A 865 7.54 30.49 42.06
N PRO A 866 8.11 31.70 42.08
CA PRO A 866 9.30 31.98 42.87
C PRO A 866 9.09 31.68 44.36
N ASP A 867 10.10 31.09 44.99
CA ASP A 867 10.16 30.82 46.43
C ASP A 867 11.52 31.26 47.00
N ALA A 868 11.50 32.06 48.05
CA ALA A 868 12.70 32.67 48.62
C ALA A 868 13.71 31.64 49.19
N ARG A 869 13.27 30.42 49.52
CA ARG A 869 14.13 29.38 50.13
C ARG A 869 14.58 28.33 49.13
N LYS A 870 13.69 27.91 48.22
CA LYS A 870 13.92 26.78 47.31
C LYS A 870 14.20 27.19 45.86
N GLY A 871 14.22 28.49 45.58
CA GLY A 871 14.27 29.05 44.23
C GLY A 871 12.86 29.15 43.65
N GLU A 872 12.20 28.00 43.50
CA GLU A 872 10.80 27.91 43.10
C GLU A 872 10.00 26.99 44.05
N LYS A 873 8.68 27.10 44.02
CA LYS A 873 7.74 26.13 44.57
C LYS A 873 6.61 25.86 43.58
N VAL A 874 6.00 24.68 43.69
CA VAL A 874 4.90 24.25 42.79
C VAL A 874 3.55 24.42 43.47
N ILE A 875 2.59 25.01 42.76
CA ILE A 875 1.17 25.03 43.11
C ILE A 875 0.41 24.18 42.09
N LEU A 876 -0.46 23.28 42.56
CA LEU A 876 -1.40 22.53 41.73
C LEU A 876 -2.79 23.18 41.77
N PHE A 877 -3.30 23.60 40.62
CA PHE A 877 -4.68 24.04 40.46
C PHE A 877 -5.54 22.88 39.99
N THR A 878 -6.71 22.67 40.59
CA THR A 878 -7.58 21.54 40.24
C THR A 878 -9.06 21.89 40.33
N GLU A 879 -9.87 21.29 39.46
CA GLU A 879 -11.34 21.35 39.51
C GLU A 879 -11.94 20.36 40.53
N GLN A 880 -11.11 19.51 41.14
CA GLN A 880 -11.56 18.53 42.13
C GLN A 880 -11.91 19.24 43.44
N THR A 881 -13.18 19.12 43.86
CA THR A 881 -13.74 19.90 44.97
C THR A 881 -13.23 19.48 46.36
N ASP A 882 -12.83 18.23 46.55
CA ASP A 882 -12.30 17.67 47.80
C ASP A 882 -10.77 17.45 47.76
N ALA A 883 -10.06 18.20 46.91
CA ALA A 883 -8.63 18.00 46.71
C ALA A 883 -7.79 18.42 47.92
N GLU A 884 -7.15 17.44 48.57
CA GLU A 884 -6.26 17.67 49.70
C GLU A 884 -4.81 17.26 49.40
N ARG A 885 -3.86 18.07 49.89
CA ARG A 885 -2.41 17.82 49.75
C ARG A 885 -1.97 16.50 50.38
N GLY A 886 -2.54 16.14 51.53
CA GLY A 886 -2.21 14.88 52.22
C GLY A 886 -2.56 13.65 51.37
N ARG A 887 -3.70 13.68 50.68
CA ARG A 887 -4.15 12.63 49.76
C ARG A 887 -3.23 12.53 48.54
N PHE A 888 -2.84 13.66 47.96
CA PHE A 888 -1.88 13.69 46.86
C PHE A 888 -0.51 13.13 47.28
N LEU A 889 0.01 13.52 48.44
CA LEU A 889 1.28 13.04 48.99
C LEU A 889 1.28 11.51 49.17
N ALA A 890 0.23 10.96 49.77
CA ALA A 890 0.10 9.52 49.98
C ALA A 890 0.08 8.76 48.64
N PHE A 891 -0.67 9.27 47.66
CA PHE A 891 -0.74 8.68 46.33
C PHE A 891 0.59 8.77 45.56
N ALA A 892 1.22 9.94 45.54
CA ALA A 892 2.49 10.16 44.86
C ALA A 892 3.60 9.24 45.41
N ARG A 893 3.67 9.06 46.75
CA ARG A 893 4.61 8.11 47.38
C ARG A 893 4.32 6.67 46.98
N ALA A 894 3.05 6.27 46.91
CA ALA A 894 2.67 4.92 46.48
C ALA A 894 3.08 4.64 45.01
N GLN A 895 3.12 5.66 44.17
CA GLN A 895 3.58 5.59 42.77
C GLN A 895 5.11 5.75 42.62
N GLY A 896 5.86 5.81 43.72
CA GLY A 896 7.31 5.97 43.71
C GLY A 896 7.80 7.36 43.31
N ALA A 897 6.94 8.38 43.32
CA ALA A 897 7.34 9.76 43.03
C ALA A 897 8.15 10.36 44.19
N THR A 898 9.12 11.22 43.86
CA THR A 898 9.94 11.89 44.88
C THR A 898 9.12 12.94 45.64
N GLU A 899 9.52 13.25 46.88
CA GLU A 899 8.80 14.25 47.69
C GLU A 899 8.85 15.66 47.07
N LEU A 900 9.83 15.94 46.21
CA LEU A 900 9.93 17.17 45.43
C LEU A 900 8.84 17.29 44.35
N MET A 901 8.23 16.18 43.91
CA MET A 901 7.11 16.18 42.97
C MET A 901 5.76 16.50 43.63
N VAL A 902 5.71 16.56 44.96
CA VAL A 902 4.48 16.88 45.69
C VAL A 902 4.30 18.39 45.73
N PRO A 903 3.20 18.94 45.17
CA PRO A 903 2.95 20.38 45.18
C PRO A 903 3.04 20.96 46.60
N ALA A 904 3.60 22.16 46.72
CA ALA A 904 3.64 22.88 48.00
C ALA A 904 2.22 23.26 48.42
N GLU A 905 1.36 23.60 47.46
CA GLU A 905 -0.04 23.97 47.66
C GLU A 905 -0.92 23.29 46.61
N ILE A 906 -2.15 22.92 47.00
CA ILE A 906 -3.21 22.49 46.08
C ILE A 906 -4.37 23.47 46.23
N ARG A 907 -4.86 23.99 45.10
CA ARG A 907 -5.90 25.02 45.05
C ARG A 907 -7.05 24.57 44.17
N VAL A 908 -8.23 24.49 44.79
CA VAL A 908 -9.48 24.18 44.11
C VAL A 908 -9.98 25.42 43.37
N ILE A 909 -10.26 25.28 42.07
CA ILE A 909 -10.82 26.35 41.23
C ILE A 909 -12.03 25.83 40.44
N PRO A 910 -13.00 26.69 40.09
CA PRO A 910 -14.21 26.24 39.37
C PRO A 910 -13.93 25.66 37.98
N ALA A 911 -12.92 26.18 37.29
CA ALA A 911 -12.52 25.74 35.96
C ALA A 911 -11.06 26.09 35.69
N VAL A 912 -10.29 25.13 35.15
CA VAL A 912 -8.93 25.35 34.65
C VAL A 912 -9.01 26.10 33.31
N PRO A 913 -8.21 27.17 33.10
CA PRO A 913 -8.16 27.87 31.81
C PRO A 913 -7.80 26.92 30.65
N ILE A 914 -8.64 26.87 29.61
CA ILE A 914 -8.44 26.09 28.38
C ILE A 914 -8.52 26.97 27.13
N LEU A 915 -7.74 26.63 26.11
CA LEU A 915 -7.73 27.22 24.77
C LEU A 915 -8.85 26.58 23.92
N GLY A 916 -9.32 27.30 22.89
CA GLY A 916 -10.32 26.76 21.95
C GLY A 916 -9.87 25.55 21.12
N SER A 917 -8.58 25.20 21.17
CA SER A 917 -8.03 23.94 20.65
C SER A 917 -8.25 22.73 21.57
N GLY A 918 -8.80 22.93 22.77
CA GLY A 918 -8.96 21.91 23.81
C GLY A 918 -7.80 21.80 24.81
N LYS A 919 -6.70 22.53 24.59
CA LYS A 919 -5.49 22.48 25.43
C LYS A 919 -5.59 23.38 26.67
N VAL A 920 -4.86 23.06 27.73
CA VAL A 920 -4.69 23.97 28.89
C VAL A 920 -3.97 25.26 28.49
N ASP A 921 -4.49 26.41 28.95
CA ASP A 921 -3.83 27.72 28.83
C ASP A 921 -2.82 27.92 29.97
N PHE A 922 -1.59 27.44 29.78
CA PHE A 922 -0.53 27.57 30.77
C PHE A 922 -0.17 29.02 31.11
N ALA A 923 -0.29 29.95 30.16
CA ALA A 923 -0.06 31.36 30.43
C ALA A 923 -1.16 31.94 31.33
N GLY A 924 -2.41 31.55 31.11
CA GLY A 924 -3.54 31.83 31.99
C GLY A 924 -3.33 31.29 33.40
N VAL A 925 -2.95 30.03 33.51
CA VAL A 925 -2.64 29.38 34.81
C VAL A 925 -1.47 30.07 35.51
N GLN A 926 -0.40 30.43 34.79
CA GLN A 926 0.75 31.13 35.37
C GLN A 926 0.36 32.52 35.89
N ARG A 927 -0.51 33.24 35.18
CA ARG A 927 -1.07 34.52 35.67
C ARG A 927 -1.89 34.34 36.94
N LEU A 928 -2.71 33.28 37.02
CA LEU A 928 -3.44 32.91 38.24
C LEU A 928 -2.48 32.59 39.39
N ALA A 929 -1.41 31.86 39.11
CA ALA A 929 -0.40 31.53 40.12
C ALA A 929 0.30 32.79 40.66
N LEU A 930 0.72 33.70 39.78
CA LEU A 930 1.41 34.94 40.15
C LEU A 930 0.49 35.95 40.86
N SER A 931 -0.75 36.13 40.40
CA SER A 931 -1.71 37.03 41.08
C SER A 931 -2.03 36.58 42.49
N SER A 932 -1.95 35.26 42.71
CA SER A 932 -2.20 34.65 44.00
C SER A 932 -1.06 34.81 45.01
N VAL A 933 0.15 35.12 44.55
CA VAL A 933 1.28 35.55 45.39
C VAL A 933 1.11 37.00 45.80
N ALA A 934 0.67 37.86 44.88
CA ALA A 934 0.44 39.29 45.14
C ALA A 934 -0.68 39.55 46.17
N SER A 935 -1.70 38.70 46.20
CA SER A 935 -2.80 38.79 47.17
C SER A 935 -2.46 38.20 48.55
N GLY A 936 -1.52 37.25 48.62
CA GLY A 936 -1.01 36.70 49.89
C GLY A 936 0.11 37.52 50.55
N GLN A 937 0.72 38.47 49.84
CA GLN A 937 1.70 39.43 50.39
C GLN A 937 1.03 40.73 50.90
N ALA A 938 -0.24 40.95 50.59
CA ALA A 938 -1.03 42.10 51.02
C ALA A 938 -1.95 41.79 52.23
N ALA A 939 -1.85 40.59 52.81
CA ALA A 939 -2.66 40.11 53.93
C ALA A 939 -1.80 39.91 55.19
#